data_AF-A0A947VM01-F1
#
_entry.id   AF-A0A947VM01-F1
#
_cell.length_a   1.000
_cell.length_b   1.000
_cell.length_c   1.000
_cell.angle_alpha   90.00
_cell.angle_beta   90.00
_cell.angle_gamma   90.00
#
_symmetry.space_group_name_H-M   'P 1'
#
loop_
_entity.id
_entity.type
_entity.pdbx_description
1 polymer ?
#
loop_
_entity_poly.entity_id
_entity_poly.type
_entity_poly.pdbx_seq_one_letter_code
_entity_poly.pdbx_strand_id
1 'polypeptide(L)'
;MRNNKRKIPGMIYIFISFIPWIVYWILCGMGNALGIVFSFAISLILIIPQIRKRDFNLMDLTAILYFGIATAGTFVFDSNIFVKNNGFIGYFVLFLMALFSIIIKQPYTLQVSRKDYPEIYWKEESFLVINNVITGFWAIIFIVNAFIFLLLGMPFTVILSNILIGLGIAFSIIFPLKAVAYFATKEFKRYDWRMEVNSQRPKKEDEYDVIIVGSGIGGLACGALLSKRGYKVLVLEQHYQVGGYGSSFKRGDFIFNSSVIDVSGLWEKGPITYLLKQLGFKKENFFVKNTTKYILKAKEIIIPDNLNDSIKKLSELFPNESENIKRFFEDVKKAYEECYQECEVFGAPLPPNLFIKAFGKKKLLDYPKDHPYFYNWLDKTFKEKLDEFFTNKDLKAFLGGMSAYTGTLPEKTSAIMALTVWMGYFIHGGHFTKGGVQNFADALSNFIKAHGGNVLTNHKVDKIIVKDNLVEGIKVKDLIFKAPIVVVNANAKTVFLELVGGENLDKKFLEYIKGLKMSFSCFVVYLGVNMDLSNYPTLIKNLDESFEIAIISNSDKNLAPNGKSSILILGEANYCDFPERGTEEYLQKKKEFAEMLIQKAEKVIPNLKEHIIIQDTATPKTFERYTSMPEGALYSFDQSIDVKRPYFKTLIKGLYLAGASTFPGGGIEGVVISGIICTNDICNWDIKAL
;
A
#
# COMPACT_ATOMS: atom_id res chain seq x y z
N MET A 1 3.67 -1.95 -26.06
CA MET A 1 2.32 -2.46 -26.34
C MET A 1 2.41 -3.54 -27.43
N ARG A 2 2.11 -4.82 -27.13
CA ARG A 2 2.00 -5.87 -28.15
C ARG A 2 0.53 -6.09 -28.50
N ASN A 3 0.20 -5.90 -29.78
CA ASN A 3 -1.01 -6.29 -30.51
C ASN A 3 -2.19 -6.82 -29.67
N ASN A 4 -3.22 -5.98 -29.55
CA ASN A 4 -4.55 -6.34 -29.06
C ASN A 4 -5.29 -7.16 -30.13
N LYS A 5 -4.80 -8.37 -30.46
CA LYS A 5 -5.62 -9.37 -31.16
C LYS A 5 -6.76 -9.71 -30.20
N ARG A 6 -8.01 -9.45 -30.61
CA ARG A 6 -9.21 -9.86 -29.86
C ARG A 6 -9.07 -11.33 -29.45
N LYS A 7 -8.76 -11.57 -28.17
CA LYS A 7 -8.70 -12.92 -27.61
C LYS A 7 -10.11 -13.49 -27.63
N ILE A 8 -10.26 -14.76 -28.01
CA ILE A 8 -11.53 -15.48 -27.87
C ILE A 8 -11.83 -15.54 -26.37
N PRO A 9 -13.00 -15.06 -25.91
CA PRO A 9 -13.42 -15.19 -24.52
C PRO A 9 -13.30 -16.64 -24.03
N GLY A 10 -12.87 -16.83 -22.80
CA GLY A 10 -12.71 -18.14 -22.16
C GLY A 10 -14.00 -18.95 -22.24
N MET A 11 -15.16 -18.33 -21.98
CA MET A 11 -16.46 -19.01 -22.13
C MET A 11 -16.74 -19.54 -23.55
N ILE A 12 -16.29 -18.85 -24.60
CA ILE A 12 -16.41 -19.35 -25.97
C ILE A 12 -15.40 -20.49 -26.19
N TYR A 13 -14.20 -20.34 -25.64
CA TYR A 13 -13.17 -21.37 -25.73
C TYR A 13 -13.57 -22.69 -25.05
N ILE A 14 -14.19 -22.65 -23.87
CA ILE A 14 -14.66 -23.86 -23.20
C ILE A 14 -15.83 -24.49 -23.96
N PHE A 15 -16.74 -23.69 -24.53
CA PHE A 15 -17.82 -24.21 -25.36
C PHE A 15 -17.27 -24.96 -26.58
N ILE A 16 -16.21 -24.44 -27.22
CA ILE A 16 -15.52 -25.11 -28.32
C ILE A 16 -14.96 -26.47 -27.88
N SER A 17 -14.34 -26.57 -26.70
CA SER A 17 -13.84 -27.84 -26.14
C SER A 17 -14.95 -28.85 -25.81
N PHE A 18 -16.20 -28.40 -25.63
CA PHE A 18 -17.35 -29.30 -25.45
C PHE A 18 -17.96 -29.81 -26.77
N ILE A 19 -17.63 -29.24 -27.93
CA ILE A 19 -18.22 -29.64 -29.22
C ILE A 19 -18.08 -31.14 -29.50
N PRO A 20 -16.91 -31.80 -29.32
CA PRO A 20 -16.79 -33.25 -29.46
C PRO A 20 -17.80 -34.01 -28.60
N TRP A 21 -17.99 -33.61 -27.35
CA TRP A 21 -18.91 -34.26 -26.42
C TRP A 21 -20.37 -34.07 -26.82
N ILE A 22 -20.73 -32.87 -27.29
CA ILE A 22 -22.09 -32.56 -27.78
C ILE A 22 -22.41 -33.39 -29.03
N VAL A 23 -21.50 -33.44 -30.00
CA VAL A 23 -21.65 -34.23 -31.23
C VAL A 23 -21.80 -35.71 -30.90
N TYR A 24 -20.98 -36.21 -29.98
CA TYR A 24 -21.06 -37.57 -29.48
C TYR A 24 -22.42 -37.90 -28.86
N TRP A 25 -22.89 -37.10 -27.90
CA TRP A 25 -24.17 -37.34 -27.23
C TRP A 25 -25.37 -37.26 -28.17
N ILE A 26 -25.37 -36.34 -29.14
CA ILE A 26 -26.46 -36.22 -30.12
C ILE A 26 -26.48 -37.45 -31.04
N LEU A 27 -25.37 -37.74 -31.70
CA LEU A 27 -25.35 -38.79 -32.74
C LEU A 27 -25.44 -40.19 -32.14
N CYS A 28 -24.69 -40.48 -31.06
CA CYS A 28 -24.80 -41.77 -30.39
C CYS A 28 -26.11 -41.91 -29.61
N GLY A 29 -26.71 -40.80 -29.14
CA GLY A 29 -28.06 -40.79 -28.58
C GLY A 29 -29.13 -41.18 -29.60
N MET A 30 -28.90 -40.92 -30.89
CA MET A 30 -29.72 -41.42 -32.00
C MET A 30 -29.34 -42.85 -32.45
N GLY A 31 -28.42 -43.52 -31.75
CA GLY A 31 -27.91 -44.84 -32.10
C GLY A 31 -26.86 -44.85 -33.23
N ASN A 32 -26.36 -43.69 -33.66
CA ASN A 32 -25.39 -43.59 -34.74
C ASN A 32 -23.95 -43.66 -34.23
N ALA A 33 -23.26 -44.77 -34.53
CA ALA A 33 -21.86 -45.00 -34.14
C ALA A 33 -20.87 -44.01 -34.78
N LEU A 34 -21.23 -43.36 -35.90
CA LEU A 34 -20.41 -42.31 -36.51
C LEU A 34 -20.21 -41.10 -35.59
N GLY A 35 -21.07 -40.94 -34.56
CA GLY A 35 -20.88 -39.94 -33.52
C GLY A 35 -19.52 -40.00 -32.84
N ILE A 36 -18.97 -41.20 -32.64
CA ILE A 36 -17.64 -41.41 -32.04
C ILE A 36 -16.55 -40.90 -32.99
N VAL A 37 -16.63 -41.26 -34.27
CA VAL A 37 -15.62 -40.91 -35.29
C VAL A 37 -15.58 -39.40 -35.52
N PHE A 38 -16.73 -38.76 -35.68
CA PHE A 38 -16.79 -37.30 -35.84
C PHE A 38 -16.26 -36.57 -34.62
N SER A 39 -16.57 -37.05 -33.43
CA SER A 39 -16.08 -36.44 -32.18
C SER A 39 -14.56 -36.61 -32.02
N PHE A 40 -14.01 -37.76 -32.45
CA PHE A 40 -12.56 -37.97 -32.50
C PHE A 40 -11.87 -37.02 -33.48
N ALA A 41 -12.42 -36.88 -34.69
CA ALA A 41 -11.89 -35.98 -35.71
C ALA A 41 -11.90 -34.51 -35.24
N ILE A 42 -13.00 -34.06 -34.62
CA ILE A 42 -13.09 -32.71 -34.05
C ILE A 42 -12.05 -32.53 -32.94
N SER A 43 -11.89 -33.51 -32.05
CA SER A 43 -10.89 -33.46 -30.97
C SER A 43 -9.46 -33.34 -31.50
N LEU A 44 -9.12 -34.06 -32.57
CA LEU A 44 -7.83 -33.94 -33.25
C LEU A 44 -7.63 -32.58 -33.91
N ILE A 45 -8.68 -31.92 -34.39
CA ILE A 45 -8.60 -30.56 -34.94
C ILE A 45 -8.33 -29.54 -33.83
N LEU A 46 -9.00 -29.68 -32.68
CA LEU A 46 -8.89 -28.74 -31.56
C LEU A 46 -7.51 -28.69 -30.90
N ILE A 47 -6.71 -29.76 -31.00
CA ILE A 47 -5.37 -29.84 -30.39
C ILE A 47 -4.27 -29.19 -31.26
N ILE A 48 -4.47 -29.07 -32.57
CA ILE A 48 -3.49 -28.47 -33.50
C ILE A 48 -2.99 -27.09 -33.03
N PRO A 49 -3.86 -26.11 -32.68
CA PRO A 49 -3.40 -24.82 -32.19
C PRO A 49 -2.69 -24.89 -30.83
N GLN A 50 -2.96 -25.92 -30.02
CA GLN A 50 -2.40 -26.12 -28.69
C GLN A 50 -0.97 -26.66 -28.77
N ILE A 51 -0.72 -27.60 -29.67
CA ILE A 51 0.62 -28.11 -29.99
C ILE A 51 1.55 -26.96 -30.39
N ARG A 52 1.07 -26.05 -31.25
CA ARG A 52 1.85 -24.88 -31.70
C ARG A 52 2.20 -23.92 -30.56
N LYS A 53 1.37 -23.85 -29.52
CA LYS A 53 1.54 -22.93 -28.38
C LYS A 53 2.14 -23.59 -27.14
N ARG A 54 2.30 -24.92 -27.15
CA ARG A 54 2.68 -25.74 -25.98
C ARG A 54 1.80 -25.46 -24.75
N ASP A 55 0.51 -25.24 -24.99
CA ASP A 55 -0.50 -24.93 -23.97
C ASP A 55 -1.69 -25.86 -24.16
N PHE A 56 -1.68 -26.98 -23.44
CA PHE A 56 -2.62 -28.09 -23.63
C PHE A 56 -3.79 -28.01 -22.67
N ASN A 57 -5.00 -28.14 -23.20
CA ASN A 57 -6.23 -28.20 -22.45
C ASN A 57 -6.53 -29.63 -21.99
N LEU A 58 -6.72 -29.80 -20.69
CA LEU A 58 -7.01 -31.10 -20.10
C LEU A 58 -8.29 -31.73 -20.67
N MET A 59 -9.31 -30.91 -20.97
CA MET A 59 -10.55 -31.37 -21.61
C MET A 59 -10.32 -31.90 -23.02
N ASP A 60 -9.50 -31.21 -23.82
CA ASP A 60 -9.24 -31.63 -25.19
C ASP A 60 -8.35 -32.88 -25.23
N LEU A 61 -7.38 -32.99 -24.32
CA LEU A 61 -6.59 -34.22 -24.13
C LEU A 61 -7.45 -35.40 -23.71
N THR A 62 -8.40 -35.18 -22.78
CA THR A 62 -9.35 -36.19 -22.33
C THR A 62 -10.25 -36.63 -23.49
N ALA A 63 -10.73 -35.69 -24.30
CA ALA A 63 -11.55 -35.99 -25.47
C ALA A 63 -10.79 -36.88 -26.47
N ILE A 64 -9.53 -36.54 -26.81
CA ILE A 64 -8.71 -37.36 -27.71
C ILE A 64 -8.52 -38.78 -27.18
N LEU A 65 -8.15 -38.89 -25.90
CA LEU A 65 -7.92 -40.19 -25.27
C LEU A 65 -9.21 -41.02 -25.27
N TYR A 66 -10.31 -40.42 -24.82
CA TYR A 66 -11.62 -41.07 -24.75
C TYR A 66 -12.12 -41.52 -26.12
N PHE A 67 -12.17 -40.62 -27.09
CA PHE A 67 -12.69 -40.93 -28.41
C PHE A 67 -11.77 -41.87 -29.21
N GLY A 68 -10.47 -41.85 -28.96
CA GLY A 68 -9.55 -42.87 -29.50
C GLY A 68 -9.88 -44.26 -28.96
N ILE A 69 -10.06 -44.39 -27.64
CA ILE A 69 -10.46 -45.66 -26.99
C ILE A 69 -11.85 -46.10 -27.48
N ALA A 70 -12.81 -45.18 -27.54
CA ALA A 70 -14.17 -45.48 -27.99
C ALA A 70 -14.21 -45.90 -29.47
N THR A 71 -13.38 -45.29 -30.33
CA THR A 71 -13.25 -45.67 -31.74
C THR A 71 -12.70 -47.08 -31.87
N ALA A 72 -11.60 -47.39 -31.18
CA ALA A 72 -11.04 -48.73 -31.16
C ALA A 72 -12.05 -49.75 -30.59
N GLY A 73 -12.66 -49.45 -29.45
CA GLY A 73 -13.67 -50.30 -28.82
C GLY A 73 -14.86 -50.61 -29.74
N THR A 74 -15.37 -49.61 -30.44
CA THR A 74 -16.58 -49.77 -31.28
C THR A 74 -16.28 -50.42 -32.63
N PHE A 75 -15.19 -50.03 -33.31
CA PHE A 75 -14.94 -50.46 -34.69
C PHE A 75 -13.87 -51.55 -34.83
N VAL A 76 -13.00 -51.73 -33.84
CA VAL A 76 -11.96 -52.78 -33.85
C VAL A 76 -12.39 -53.97 -33.00
N PHE A 77 -13.01 -53.73 -31.84
CA PHE A 77 -13.44 -54.76 -30.90
C PHE A 77 -14.95 -55.02 -30.90
N ASP A 78 -15.69 -54.43 -31.84
CA ASP A 78 -17.14 -54.61 -32.07
C ASP A 78 -18.01 -54.38 -30.81
N SER A 79 -17.61 -53.43 -29.95
CA SER A 79 -18.31 -53.12 -28.71
C SER A 79 -19.27 -51.97 -28.85
N ASN A 80 -20.57 -52.24 -28.69
CA ASN A 80 -21.62 -51.21 -28.73
C ASN A 80 -21.77 -50.40 -27.43
N ILE A 81 -20.93 -50.64 -26.41
CA ILE A 81 -21.08 -50.02 -25.09
C ILE A 81 -20.97 -48.49 -25.14
N PHE A 82 -20.07 -47.96 -25.98
CA PHE A 82 -19.87 -46.52 -26.15
C PHE A 82 -21.01 -45.84 -26.91
N VAL A 83 -21.83 -46.58 -27.66
CA VAL A 83 -23.01 -46.02 -28.32
C VAL A 83 -24.22 -46.12 -27.39
N LYS A 84 -24.45 -47.30 -26.80
CA LYS A 84 -25.61 -47.58 -25.94
C LYS A 84 -25.59 -46.81 -24.63
N ASN A 85 -24.41 -46.70 -23.99
CA ASN A 85 -24.25 -46.06 -22.68
C ASN A 85 -23.56 -44.69 -22.81
N ASN A 86 -23.75 -44.00 -23.93
CA ASN A 86 -23.00 -42.78 -24.28
C ASN A 86 -23.08 -41.66 -23.22
N GLY A 87 -24.26 -41.47 -22.63
CA GLY A 87 -24.46 -40.49 -21.56
C GLY A 87 -23.68 -40.86 -20.29
N PHE A 88 -23.91 -42.05 -19.74
CA PHE A 88 -23.24 -42.51 -18.52
C PHE A 88 -21.71 -42.46 -18.66
N ILE A 89 -21.16 -43.08 -19.71
CA ILE A 89 -19.71 -43.18 -19.90
C ILE A 89 -19.12 -41.80 -20.17
N GLY A 90 -19.75 -41.00 -21.03
CA GLY A 90 -19.24 -39.68 -21.37
C GLY A 90 -19.16 -38.74 -20.17
N TYR A 91 -20.24 -38.66 -19.38
CA TYR A 91 -20.23 -37.84 -18.16
C TYR A 91 -19.31 -38.40 -17.08
N PHE A 92 -19.18 -39.72 -16.94
CA PHE A 92 -18.27 -40.33 -15.97
C PHE A 92 -16.80 -40.01 -16.29
N VAL A 93 -16.42 -40.02 -17.58
CA VAL A 93 -15.07 -39.63 -18.00
C VAL A 93 -14.81 -38.15 -17.72
N LEU A 94 -15.77 -37.27 -17.99
CA LEU A 94 -15.67 -35.84 -17.63
C LEU A 94 -15.55 -35.62 -16.12
N PHE A 95 -16.25 -36.42 -15.31
CA PHE A 95 -16.09 -36.43 -13.85
C PHE A 95 -14.66 -36.81 -13.43
N LEU A 96 -14.11 -37.90 -13.97
CA LEU A 96 -12.75 -38.34 -13.67
C LEU A 96 -11.71 -37.30 -14.07
N MET A 97 -11.89 -36.66 -15.23
CA MET A 97 -11.05 -35.54 -15.66
C MET A 97 -11.12 -34.38 -14.66
N ALA A 98 -12.33 -33.95 -14.28
CA ALA A 98 -12.51 -32.84 -13.34
C ALA A 98 -11.85 -33.16 -11.99
N LEU A 99 -12.05 -34.36 -11.46
CA LEU A 99 -11.43 -34.83 -10.22
C LEU A 99 -9.89 -34.88 -10.32
N PHE A 100 -9.35 -35.46 -11.40
CA PHE A 100 -7.92 -35.51 -11.66
C PHE A 100 -7.31 -34.12 -11.71
N SER A 101 -7.98 -33.16 -12.36
CA SER A 101 -7.54 -31.77 -12.47
C SER A 101 -7.38 -31.08 -11.11
N ILE A 102 -8.27 -31.38 -10.14
CA ILE A 102 -8.16 -30.88 -8.77
C ILE A 102 -6.97 -31.54 -8.05
N ILE A 103 -6.79 -32.85 -8.20
CA ILE A 103 -5.72 -33.63 -7.54
C ILE A 103 -4.33 -33.10 -7.94
N ILE A 104 -4.12 -32.80 -9.21
CA ILE A 104 -2.84 -32.23 -9.70
C ILE A 104 -2.71 -30.72 -9.44
N LYS A 105 -3.64 -30.11 -8.70
CA LYS A 105 -3.71 -28.67 -8.41
C LYS A 105 -3.76 -27.79 -9.67
N GLN A 106 -4.31 -28.32 -10.76
CA GLN A 106 -4.54 -27.59 -12.01
C GLN A 106 -6.00 -27.78 -12.43
N PRO A 107 -6.96 -27.16 -11.71
CA PRO A 107 -8.38 -27.29 -12.04
C PRO A 107 -8.61 -26.93 -13.52
N TYR A 108 -9.33 -27.76 -14.27
CA TYR A 108 -9.43 -27.57 -15.72
C TYR A 108 -10.06 -26.21 -16.11
N THR A 109 -10.87 -25.62 -15.22
CA THR A 109 -11.42 -24.27 -15.42
C THR A 109 -10.36 -23.17 -15.37
N LEU A 110 -9.19 -23.41 -14.76
CA LEU A 110 -8.13 -22.43 -14.62
C LEU A 110 -7.64 -21.93 -15.98
N GLN A 111 -7.43 -22.83 -16.94
CA GLN A 111 -6.94 -22.46 -18.27
C GLN A 111 -7.92 -21.57 -19.05
N VAL A 112 -9.22 -21.77 -18.80
CA VAL A 112 -10.29 -20.94 -19.36
C VAL A 112 -10.25 -19.56 -18.71
N SER A 113 -10.23 -19.51 -17.37
CA SER A 113 -10.12 -18.28 -16.60
C SER A 113 -8.86 -17.50 -16.95
N ARG A 114 -7.72 -18.15 -17.23
CA ARG A 114 -6.49 -17.48 -17.67
C ARG A 114 -6.65 -16.66 -18.96
N LYS A 115 -7.65 -16.97 -19.80
CA LYS A 115 -7.92 -16.20 -21.02
C LYS A 115 -8.69 -14.92 -20.75
N ASP A 116 -9.56 -14.95 -19.73
CA ASP A 116 -10.45 -13.84 -19.38
C ASP A 116 -9.84 -12.89 -18.33
N TYR A 117 -8.89 -13.38 -17.53
CA TYR A 117 -8.25 -12.62 -16.47
C TYR A 117 -6.77 -12.32 -16.80
N PRO A 118 -6.27 -11.10 -16.50
CA PRO A 118 -4.86 -10.75 -16.60
C PRO A 118 -3.93 -11.75 -15.90
N GLU A 119 -2.71 -11.93 -16.44
CA GLU A 119 -1.73 -12.91 -15.96
C GLU A 119 -1.39 -12.76 -14.47
N ILE A 120 -1.46 -11.54 -13.97
CA ILE A 120 -1.18 -11.22 -12.58
C ILE A 120 -2.13 -11.91 -11.58
N TYR A 121 -3.37 -12.23 -11.99
CA TYR A 121 -4.30 -12.97 -11.14
C TYR A 121 -4.01 -14.46 -11.07
N TRP A 122 -3.22 -15.02 -11.99
CA TRP A 122 -3.13 -16.47 -12.16
C TRP A 122 -2.46 -17.18 -10.99
N LYS A 123 -1.75 -16.43 -10.14
CA LYS A 123 -1.04 -16.90 -8.96
C LYS A 123 -1.74 -16.56 -7.65
N GLU A 124 -2.79 -15.75 -7.70
CA GLU A 124 -3.55 -15.36 -6.51
C GLU A 124 -4.23 -16.57 -5.86
N GLU A 125 -4.08 -16.72 -4.55
CA GLU A 125 -4.67 -17.84 -3.81
C GLU A 125 -6.20 -17.85 -3.98
N SER A 126 -6.83 -16.68 -3.91
CA SER A 126 -8.27 -16.52 -4.13
C SER A 126 -8.69 -16.95 -5.54
N PHE A 127 -7.89 -16.65 -6.56
CA PHE A 127 -8.16 -17.04 -7.95
C PHE A 127 -8.08 -18.55 -8.14
N LEU A 128 -7.08 -19.21 -7.52
CA LEU A 128 -6.95 -20.67 -7.55
C LEU A 128 -8.10 -21.35 -6.78
N VAL A 129 -8.46 -20.84 -5.60
CA VAL A 129 -9.59 -21.35 -4.80
C VAL A 129 -10.90 -21.27 -5.57
N ILE A 130 -11.19 -20.14 -6.24
CA ILE A 130 -12.40 -19.96 -7.05
C ILE A 130 -12.46 -21.00 -8.17
N ASN A 131 -11.36 -21.22 -8.89
CA ASN A 131 -11.31 -22.22 -9.96
C ASN A 131 -11.48 -23.65 -9.43
N ASN A 132 -10.91 -23.97 -8.26
CA ASN A 132 -11.12 -25.26 -7.61
C ASN A 132 -12.59 -25.48 -7.25
N VAL A 133 -13.28 -24.46 -6.74
CA VAL A 133 -14.71 -24.54 -6.40
C VAL A 133 -15.56 -24.73 -7.66
N ILE A 134 -15.31 -23.98 -8.73
CA ILE A 134 -16.02 -24.17 -10.01
C ILE A 134 -15.80 -25.57 -10.56
N THR A 135 -14.54 -26.03 -10.59
CA THR A 135 -14.20 -27.37 -11.07
C THR A 135 -14.86 -28.46 -10.24
N GLY A 136 -14.89 -28.31 -8.91
CA GLY A 136 -15.59 -29.24 -8.02
C GLY A 136 -17.09 -29.26 -8.26
N PHE A 137 -17.71 -28.10 -8.51
CA PHE A 137 -19.13 -28.01 -8.87
C PHE A 137 -19.45 -28.75 -10.18
N TRP A 138 -18.59 -28.61 -11.18
CA TRP A 138 -18.70 -29.36 -12.44
C TRP A 138 -18.48 -30.86 -12.26
N ALA A 139 -17.53 -31.27 -11.41
CA ALA A 139 -17.35 -32.69 -11.08
C ALA A 139 -18.65 -33.28 -10.51
N ILE A 140 -19.33 -32.56 -9.61
CA ILE A 140 -20.64 -32.96 -9.07
C ILE A 140 -21.70 -33.05 -10.19
N ILE A 141 -21.79 -32.05 -11.06
CA ILE A 141 -22.74 -32.08 -12.18
C ILE A 141 -22.47 -33.28 -13.10
N PHE A 142 -21.22 -33.56 -13.43
CA PHE A 142 -20.85 -34.69 -14.29
C PHE A 142 -21.21 -36.03 -13.65
N ILE A 143 -20.88 -36.26 -12.38
CA ILE A 143 -21.21 -37.55 -11.75
C ILE A 143 -22.73 -37.73 -11.59
N VAL A 144 -23.47 -36.66 -11.25
CA VAL A 144 -24.93 -36.71 -11.17
C VAL A 144 -25.55 -36.98 -12.54
N ASN A 145 -25.05 -36.33 -13.60
CA ASN A 145 -25.49 -36.62 -14.97
C ASN A 145 -25.18 -38.06 -15.39
N ALA A 146 -24.01 -38.60 -15.04
CA ALA A 146 -23.71 -39.99 -15.32
C ALA A 146 -24.77 -40.92 -14.72
N PHE A 147 -25.11 -40.74 -13.44
CA PHE A 147 -26.16 -41.53 -12.79
C PHE A 147 -27.57 -41.28 -13.34
N ILE A 148 -27.91 -40.05 -13.73
CA ILE A 148 -29.19 -39.76 -14.41
C ILE A 148 -29.33 -40.58 -15.69
N PHE A 149 -28.27 -40.64 -16.52
CA PHE A 149 -28.25 -41.44 -17.73
C PHE A 149 -28.20 -42.96 -17.49
N LEU A 150 -27.81 -43.38 -16.28
CA LEU A 150 -27.83 -44.78 -15.87
C LEU A 150 -29.20 -45.23 -15.34
N LEU A 151 -29.90 -44.34 -14.62
CA LEU A 151 -31.08 -44.69 -13.81
C LEU A 151 -32.42 -44.22 -14.39
N LEU A 152 -32.43 -43.18 -15.23
CA LEU A 152 -33.66 -42.57 -15.76
C LEU A 152 -33.84 -42.83 -17.25
N GLY A 153 -35.11 -42.87 -17.68
CA GLY A 153 -35.51 -42.98 -19.08
C GLY A 153 -35.80 -41.64 -19.76
N MET A 154 -35.82 -41.66 -21.10
CA MET A 154 -36.25 -40.52 -21.93
C MET A 154 -37.75 -40.20 -21.70
N PRO A 155 -38.16 -38.92 -21.68
CA PRO A 155 -37.38 -37.70 -21.92
C PRO A 155 -36.73 -37.09 -20.66
N PHE A 156 -37.03 -37.61 -19.47
CA PHE A 156 -36.61 -37.03 -18.19
C PHE A 156 -35.09 -36.89 -18.05
N THR A 157 -34.34 -37.87 -18.56
CA THR A 157 -32.87 -37.86 -18.58
C THR A 157 -32.29 -36.61 -19.24
N VAL A 158 -32.79 -36.25 -20.43
CA VAL A 158 -32.30 -35.08 -21.19
C VAL A 158 -32.72 -33.78 -20.53
N ILE A 159 -33.96 -33.70 -20.04
CA ILE A 159 -34.46 -32.49 -19.36
C ILE A 159 -33.62 -32.20 -18.12
N LEU A 160 -33.44 -33.19 -17.24
CA LEU A 160 -32.72 -33.01 -15.98
C LEU A 160 -31.24 -32.72 -16.21
N SER A 161 -30.61 -33.40 -17.17
CA SER A 161 -29.22 -33.14 -17.55
C SER A 161 -29.01 -31.72 -18.05
N ASN A 162 -29.89 -31.23 -18.94
CA ASN A 162 -29.78 -29.87 -19.47
C ASN A 162 -30.01 -28.80 -18.39
N ILE A 163 -30.91 -29.06 -17.44
CA ILE A 163 -31.11 -28.18 -16.27
C ILE A 163 -29.82 -28.11 -15.45
N LEU A 164 -29.18 -29.25 -15.14
CA LEU A 164 -27.93 -29.29 -14.36
C LEU A 164 -26.77 -28.59 -15.07
N ILE A 165 -26.64 -28.76 -16.40
CA ILE A 165 -25.64 -28.06 -17.20
C ILE A 165 -25.92 -26.54 -17.20
N GLY A 166 -27.18 -26.15 -17.36
CA GLY A 166 -27.60 -24.75 -17.28
C GLY A 166 -27.26 -24.12 -15.93
N LEU A 167 -27.48 -24.85 -14.83
CA LEU A 167 -27.06 -24.44 -13.48
C LEU A 167 -25.53 -24.34 -13.35
N GLY A 168 -24.78 -25.28 -13.93
CA GLY A 168 -23.31 -25.24 -14.00
C GLY A 168 -22.78 -23.99 -14.70
N ILE A 169 -23.37 -23.64 -15.84
CA ILE A 169 -23.03 -22.44 -16.61
C ILE A 169 -23.37 -21.19 -15.79
N ALA A 170 -24.58 -21.09 -15.26
CA ALA A 170 -25.02 -19.95 -14.46
C ALA A 170 -24.12 -19.76 -13.21
N PHE A 171 -23.78 -20.85 -12.52
CA PHE A 171 -22.86 -20.84 -11.38
C PHE A 171 -21.47 -20.34 -11.79
N SER A 172 -20.92 -20.84 -12.90
CA SER A 172 -19.59 -20.46 -13.40
C SER A 172 -19.50 -18.97 -13.77
N ILE A 173 -20.62 -18.34 -14.15
CA ILE A 173 -20.69 -16.91 -14.45
C ILE A 173 -20.86 -16.08 -13.16
N ILE A 174 -21.77 -16.49 -12.26
CA ILE A 174 -22.18 -15.68 -11.10
C ILE A 174 -21.22 -15.84 -9.91
N PHE A 175 -20.74 -17.05 -9.65
CA PHE A 175 -19.96 -17.37 -8.45
C PHE A 175 -18.64 -16.60 -8.36
N PRO A 176 -17.79 -16.52 -9.42
CA PRO A 176 -16.53 -15.78 -9.35
C PRO A 176 -16.70 -14.32 -8.93
N LEU A 177 -17.71 -13.64 -9.49
CA LEU A 177 -18.00 -12.24 -9.19
C LEU A 177 -18.28 -12.02 -7.70
N LYS A 178 -19.05 -12.94 -7.08
CA LYS A 178 -19.37 -12.87 -5.64
C LYS A 178 -18.21 -13.35 -4.76
N ALA A 179 -17.48 -14.37 -5.20
CA ALA A 179 -16.40 -14.98 -4.44
C ALA A 179 -15.20 -14.04 -4.28
N VAL A 180 -14.76 -13.36 -5.34
CA VAL A 180 -13.67 -12.39 -5.25
C VAL A 180 -14.01 -11.28 -4.25
N ALA A 181 -15.20 -10.70 -4.36
CA ALA A 181 -15.66 -9.68 -3.44
C ALA A 181 -15.80 -10.19 -1.99
N TYR A 182 -16.17 -11.46 -1.81
CA TYR A 182 -16.22 -12.09 -0.49
C TYR A 182 -14.82 -12.26 0.12
N PHE A 183 -13.87 -12.83 -0.63
CA PHE A 183 -12.50 -13.02 -0.15
C PHE A 183 -11.83 -11.67 0.15
N ALA A 184 -12.01 -10.69 -0.72
CA ALA A 184 -11.48 -9.34 -0.52
C ALA A 184 -12.13 -8.60 0.67
N THR A 185 -13.27 -9.04 1.21
CA THR A 185 -13.94 -8.41 2.36
C THR A 185 -13.93 -9.25 3.64
N LYS A 186 -13.55 -10.53 3.58
CA LYS A 186 -13.67 -11.48 4.70
C LYS A 186 -12.86 -11.07 5.93
N GLU A 187 -11.59 -10.67 5.74
CA GLU A 187 -10.75 -10.22 6.85
C GLU A 187 -11.23 -8.87 7.42
N PHE A 188 -11.81 -8.01 6.56
CA PHE A 188 -12.21 -6.66 6.92
C PHE A 188 -13.55 -6.55 7.64
N LYS A 189 -14.45 -7.54 7.48
CA LYS A 189 -15.70 -7.59 8.25
C LYS A 189 -15.46 -7.50 9.76
N ARG A 190 -14.30 -7.97 10.25
CA ARG A 190 -13.92 -7.88 11.66
C ARG A 190 -13.72 -6.44 12.14
N TYR A 191 -13.38 -5.53 11.24
CA TYR A 191 -13.14 -4.11 11.51
C TYR A 191 -14.32 -3.22 11.11
N ASP A 192 -15.39 -3.77 10.53
CA ASP A 192 -16.54 -3.00 10.01
C ASP A 192 -17.58 -2.67 11.09
N TRP A 193 -17.13 -2.16 12.22
CA TRP A 193 -17.99 -1.56 13.23
C TRP A 193 -18.23 -0.07 12.94
N ARG A 194 -19.21 0.54 13.59
CA ARG A 194 -19.49 1.98 13.50
C ARG A 194 -19.80 2.54 14.87
N MET A 195 -19.42 3.79 15.08
CA MET A 195 -19.79 4.57 16.25
C MET A 195 -20.76 5.64 15.79
N GLU A 196 -21.98 5.62 16.33
CA GLU A 196 -22.94 6.69 16.10
C GLU A 196 -22.62 7.86 17.02
N VAL A 197 -22.37 9.01 16.41
CA VAL A 197 -22.00 10.22 17.12
C VAL A 197 -22.97 11.32 16.74
N ASN A 198 -23.76 11.77 17.72
CA ASN A 198 -24.62 12.94 17.56
C ASN A 198 -23.83 14.19 17.96
N SER A 199 -23.22 14.85 16.98
CA SER A 199 -22.41 16.06 17.19
C SER A 199 -23.22 17.23 17.73
N GLN A 200 -24.52 17.30 17.41
CA GLN A 200 -25.44 18.37 17.84
C GLN A 200 -25.94 18.20 19.28
N ARG A 201 -25.74 17.03 19.90
CA ARG A 201 -26.14 16.82 21.29
C ARG A 201 -25.28 17.68 22.23
N PRO A 202 -25.89 18.40 23.20
CA PRO A 202 -25.13 19.06 24.26
C PRO A 202 -24.26 18.07 25.02
N LYS A 203 -23.00 18.45 25.26
CA LYS A 203 -22.01 17.63 25.95
C LYS A 203 -21.57 18.29 27.24
N LYS A 204 -21.23 17.49 28.25
CA LYS A 204 -20.53 17.99 29.44
C LYS A 204 -19.14 18.52 29.07
N GLU A 205 -18.51 19.23 30.00
CA GLU A 205 -17.19 19.84 29.80
C GLU A 205 -16.15 18.79 29.36
N ASP A 206 -16.05 17.69 30.10
CA ASP A 206 -15.12 16.57 29.85
C ASP A 206 -15.61 15.54 28.82
N GLU A 207 -16.69 15.84 28.10
CA GLU A 207 -17.28 14.93 27.11
C GLU A 207 -17.08 15.47 25.69
N TYR A 208 -16.58 14.60 24.81
CA TYR A 208 -16.18 14.91 23.45
C TYR A 208 -16.78 13.91 22.46
N ASP A 209 -16.88 14.31 21.19
CA ASP A 209 -17.24 13.38 20.12
C ASP A 209 -16.05 12.48 19.77
N VAL A 210 -14.86 13.09 19.70
CA VAL A 210 -13.61 12.43 19.32
C VAL A 210 -12.48 12.97 20.19
N ILE A 211 -11.70 12.07 20.79
CA ILE A 211 -10.43 12.42 21.42
C ILE A 211 -9.28 11.94 20.52
N ILE A 212 -8.28 12.78 20.33
CA ILE A 212 -7.06 12.48 19.59
C ILE A 212 -5.88 12.45 20.55
N VAL A 213 -5.19 11.32 20.61
CA VAL A 213 -4.02 11.12 21.48
C VAL A 213 -2.76 11.34 20.65
N GLY A 214 -2.05 12.43 20.92
CA GLY A 214 -0.84 12.85 20.22
C GLY A 214 -1.10 13.89 19.11
N SER A 215 -0.33 14.98 19.12
CA SER A 215 -0.49 16.11 18.19
C SER A 215 0.54 16.12 17.05
N GLY A 216 1.02 14.94 16.63
CA GLY A 216 1.73 14.83 15.35
C GLY A 216 0.82 15.23 14.18
N ILE A 217 1.43 15.51 13.01
CA ILE A 217 0.71 16.06 11.85
C ILE A 217 -0.52 15.22 11.42
N GLY A 218 -0.45 13.89 11.47
CA GLY A 218 -1.61 13.04 11.13
C GLY A 218 -2.81 13.23 12.07
N GLY A 219 -2.56 13.31 13.37
CA GLY A 219 -3.58 13.59 14.38
C GLY A 219 -4.14 15.01 14.27
N LEU A 220 -3.28 16.00 14.03
CA LEU A 220 -3.71 17.38 13.80
C LEU A 220 -4.53 17.53 12.51
N ALA A 221 -4.14 16.88 11.42
CA ALA A 221 -4.92 16.88 10.17
C ALA A 221 -6.30 16.24 10.37
N CYS A 222 -6.35 15.10 11.07
CA CYS A 222 -7.62 14.45 11.42
C CYS A 222 -8.49 15.36 12.29
N GLY A 223 -7.92 15.95 13.34
CA GLY A 223 -8.63 16.85 14.24
C GLY A 223 -9.17 18.09 13.54
N ALA A 224 -8.39 18.70 12.65
CA ALA A 224 -8.80 19.87 11.89
C ALA A 224 -9.99 19.56 10.97
N LEU A 225 -9.94 18.45 10.23
CA LEU A 225 -11.03 18.03 9.35
C LEU A 225 -12.29 17.63 10.12
N LEU A 226 -12.17 16.93 11.25
CA LEU A 226 -13.30 16.57 12.11
C LEU A 226 -13.94 17.82 12.74
N SER A 227 -13.13 18.77 13.21
CA SER A 227 -13.62 20.04 13.79
C SER A 227 -14.34 20.87 12.72
N LYS A 228 -13.82 20.94 11.48
CA LYS A 228 -14.52 21.57 10.34
C LYS A 228 -15.90 20.95 10.10
N ARG A 229 -16.04 19.64 10.30
CA ARG A 229 -17.29 18.88 10.15
C ARG A 229 -18.21 18.96 11.39
N GLY A 230 -17.87 19.80 12.36
CA GLY A 230 -18.70 20.08 13.54
C GLY A 230 -18.59 19.06 14.68
N TYR A 231 -17.59 18.18 14.67
CA TYR A 231 -17.32 17.29 15.81
C TYR A 231 -16.65 18.09 16.93
N LYS A 232 -17.07 17.87 18.19
CA LYS A 232 -16.36 18.38 19.36
C LYS A 232 -15.11 17.54 19.60
N VAL A 233 -13.96 18.04 19.14
CA VAL A 233 -12.66 17.33 19.18
C VAL A 233 -11.83 17.78 20.37
N LEU A 234 -11.13 16.86 21.03
CA LEU A 234 -10.05 17.14 21.98
C LEU A 234 -8.75 16.50 21.49
N VAL A 235 -7.69 17.27 21.34
CA VAL A 235 -6.34 16.79 21.09
C VAL A 235 -5.51 16.90 22.36
N LEU A 236 -4.86 15.80 22.76
CA LEU A 236 -4.00 15.74 23.94
C LEU A 236 -2.57 15.48 23.52
N GLU A 237 -1.67 16.36 23.92
CA GLU A 237 -0.24 16.31 23.61
C GLU A 237 0.57 16.21 24.89
N GLN A 238 1.48 15.25 24.96
CA GLN A 238 2.35 15.05 26.13
C GLN A 238 3.41 16.16 26.26
N HIS A 239 3.88 16.71 25.15
CA HIS A 239 4.90 17.74 25.11
C HIS A 239 4.30 19.14 25.33
N TYR A 240 5.15 20.15 25.55
CA TYR A 240 4.70 21.54 25.74
C TYR A 240 4.26 22.21 24.43
N GLN A 241 4.66 21.64 23.30
CA GLN A 241 4.37 22.12 21.95
C GLN A 241 3.77 21.00 21.09
N VAL A 242 3.01 21.39 20.07
CA VAL A 242 2.44 20.45 19.09
C VAL A 242 3.42 20.09 17.97
N GLY A 243 3.12 19.04 17.22
CA GLY A 243 3.79 18.72 15.95
C GLY A 243 4.60 17.40 15.94
N GLY A 244 5.03 16.91 17.11
CA GLY A 244 5.83 15.68 17.20
C GLY A 244 7.15 15.79 16.40
N TYR A 245 7.44 14.84 15.50
CA TYR A 245 8.57 14.95 14.57
C TYR A 245 8.47 16.14 13.61
N GLY A 246 7.28 16.70 13.41
CA GLY A 246 7.05 17.94 12.67
C GLY A 246 7.09 19.17 13.57
N SER A 247 8.10 19.28 14.44
CA SER A 247 8.30 20.46 15.29
C SER A 247 9.61 21.18 14.98
N SER A 248 9.69 22.44 15.40
CA SER A 248 10.91 23.25 15.30
C SER A 248 11.33 23.73 16.68
N PHE A 249 12.60 24.10 16.83
CA PHE A 249 13.14 24.65 18.07
C PHE A 249 14.18 25.74 17.77
N LYS A 250 14.40 26.62 18.76
CA LYS A 250 15.35 27.74 18.65
C LYS A 250 16.61 27.49 19.50
N ARG A 251 17.77 27.90 18.99
CA ARG A 251 19.06 27.96 19.71
C ARG A 251 19.80 29.23 19.34
N GLY A 252 20.05 30.10 20.32
CA GLY A 252 20.48 31.47 20.03
C GLY A 252 19.46 32.13 19.11
N ASP A 253 19.92 32.73 18.01
CA ASP A 253 19.06 33.36 16.99
C ASP A 253 18.73 32.44 15.80
N PHE A 254 19.03 31.14 15.89
CA PHE A 254 18.81 30.17 14.82
C PHE A 254 17.59 29.28 15.13
N ILE A 255 16.81 28.97 14.10
CA ILE A 255 15.66 28.05 14.15
C ILE A 255 16.00 26.79 13.37
N PHE A 256 15.73 25.64 13.98
CA PHE A 256 15.94 24.31 13.38
C PHE A 256 14.64 23.50 13.38
N ASN A 257 14.42 22.71 12.34
CA ASN A 257 13.43 21.63 12.37
C ASN A 257 13.98 20.44 13.15
N SER A 258 13.15 19.67 13.85
CA SER A 258 13.61 18.49 14.58
C SER A 258 14.15 17.40 13.65
N SER A 259 13.47 17.11 12.53
CA SER A 259 13.93 16.10 11.57
C SER A 259 13.39 16.27 10.16
N VAL A 260 12.35 17.08 9.95
CA VAL A 260 11.73 17.27 8.64
C VAL A 260 12.56 18.23 7.79
N ILE A 261 13.05 17.73 6.67
CA ILE A 261 13.85 18.49 5.70
C ILE A 261 13.21 18.55 4.31
N ASP A 262 12.28 17.65 4.01
CA ASP A 262 11.62 17.56 2.70
C ASP A 262 10.18 17.03 2.83
N VAL A 263 9.29 17.56 2.00
CA VAL A 263 7.85 17.29 2.02
C VAL A 263 7.31 17.10 0.60
N SER A 264 6.66 15.96 0.36
CA SER A 264 5.94 15.60 -0.87
C SER A 264 4.43 15.86 -0.76
N GLY A 265 3.64 15.51 -1.79
CA GLY A 265 2.16 15.63 -1.75
C GLY A 265 1.58 17.03 -1.95
N LEU A 266 2.38 17.96 -2.48
CA LEU A 266 2.03 19.39 -2.70
C LEU A 266 1.75 19.76 -4.17
N TRP A 267 1.64 18.76 -5.04
CA TRP A 267 1.18 18.90 -6.42
C TRP A 267 -0.35 19.01 -6.49
N GLU A 268 -0.91 19.28 -7.66
CA GLU A 268 -2.33 19.65 -7.82
C GLU A 268 -3.33 18.64 -7.20
N LYS A 269 -3.10 17.34 -7.36
CA LYS A 269 -3.93 16.28 -6.76
C LYS A 269 -3.27 15.60 -5.55
N GLY A 270 -2.27 16.27 -4.97
CA GLY A 270 -1.55 15.78 -3.80
C GLY A 270 -2.39 15.82 -2.52
N PRO A 271 -2.21 14.87 -1.58
CA PRO A 271 -2.95 14.82 -0.32
C PRO A 271 -2.79 16.06 0.57
N ILE A 272 -1.61 16.68 0.58
CA ILE A 272 -1.38 17.91 1.35
C ILE A 272 -2.10 19.08 0.69
N THR A 273 -2.04 19.20 -0.64
CA THR A 273 -2.82 20.20 -1.39
C THR A 273 -4.32 20.06 -1.11
N TYR A 274 -4.83 18.82 -1.09
CA TYR A 274 -6.21 18.54 -0.72
C TYR A 274 -6.53 19.03 0.70
N LEU A 275 -5.71 18.69 1.69
CA LEU A 275 -5.89 19.14 3.07
C LEU A 275 -5.92 20.68 3.15
N LEU A 276 -4.96 21.36 2.53
CA LEU A 276 -4.90 22.82 2.53
C LEU A 276 -6.16 23.43 1.91
N LYS A 277 -6.63 22.90 0.77
CA LYS A 277 -7.88 23.34 0.13
C LYS A 277 -9.08 23.14 1.07
N GLN A 278 -9.15 22.00 1.74
CA GLN A 278 -10.21 21.70 2.70
C GLN A 278 -10.21 22.68 3.88
N LEU A 279 -9.05 23.15 4.32
CA LEU A 279 -8.92 24.10 5.44
C LEU A 279 -8.92 25.57 4.98
N GLY A 280 -9.04 25.86 3.69
CA GLY A 280 -8.97 27.22 3.14
C GLY A 280 -7.58 27.86 3.23
N PHE A 281 -6.53 27.03 3.33
CA PHE A 281 -5.15 27.46 3.45
C PHE A 281 -4.46 27.62 2.09
N LYS A 282 -3.63 28.66 1.97
CA LYS A 282 -2.78 28.88 0.79
C LYS A 282 -1.44 28.17 0.96
N LYS A 283 -1.03 27.41 -0.04
CA LYS A 283 0.21 26.61 -0.03
C LYS A 283 1.45 27.47 0.24
N GLU A 284 1.51 28.66 -0.35
CA GLU A 284 2.65 29.58 -0.33
C GLU A 284 2.93 30.16 1.06
N ASN A 285 1.96 30.07 1.98
CA ASN A 285 2.14 30.46 3.37
C ASN A 285 2.97 29.45 4.17
N PHE A 286 3.00 28.20 3.71
CA PHE A 286 3.56 27.08 4.47
C PHE A 286 4.70 26.39 3.74
N PHE A 287 4.75 26.41 2.42
CA PHE A 287 5.68 25.59 1.65
C PHE A 287 6.40 26.37 0.56
N VAL A 288 7.68 26.08 0.42
CA VAL A 288 8.57 26.59 -0.63
C VAL A 288 9.33 25.43 -1.25
N LYS A 289 9.59 25.48 -2.57
CA LYS A 289 10.22 24.37 -3.28
C LYS A 289 11.68 24.22 -2.87
N ASN A 290 12.12 22.98 -2.64
CA ASN A 290 13.52 22.65 -2.39
C ASN A 290 14.32 22.60 -3.70
N THR A 291 15.62 22.88 -3.61
CA THR A 291 16.61 22.55 -4.63
C THR A 291 17.50 21.43 -4.12
N THR A 292 17.70 20.38 -4.92
CA THR A 292 18.36 19.16 -4.46
C THR A 292 19.57 18.82 -5.33
N LYS A 293 20.71 18.55 -4.68
CA LYS A 293 21.91 17.99 -5.29
C LYS A 293 22.17 16.60 -4.72
N TYR A 294 22.56 15.67 -5.58
CA TYR A 294 23.00 14.33 -5.21
C TYR A 294 24.52 14.22 -5.42
N ILE A 295 25.19 13.47 -4.56
CA ILE A 295 26.60 13.09 -4.72
C ILE A 295 26.67 11.57 -4.80
N LEU A 296 27.23 11.06 -5.90
CA LEU A 296 27.44 9.63 -6.14
C LEU A 296 28.76 9.43 -6.88
N LYS A 297 29.61 8.53 -6.38
CA LYS A 297 31.01 8.30 -6.79
C LYS A 297 31.81 9.60 -6.90
N ALA A 298 31.69 10.46 -5.89
CA ALA A 298 32.28 11.80 -5.85
C ALA A 298 31.87 12.73 -7.01
N LYS A 299 30.85 12.38 -7.79
CA LYS A 299 30.28 13.25 -8.83
C LYS A 299 29.03 13.94 -8.31
N GLU A 300 28.95 15.24 -8.56
CA GLU A 300 27.74 16.01 -8.30
C GLU A 300 26.72 15.80 -9.42
N ILE A 301 25.50 15.44 -9.04
CA ILE A 301 24.36 15.25 -9.92
C ILE A 301 23.26 16.19 -9.44
N ILE A 302 23.01 17.24 -10.20
CA ILE A 302 21.87 18.14 -9.98
C ILE A 302 20.72 17.63 -10.85
N ILE A 303 19.62 17.23 -10.20
CA ILE A 303 18.42 16.78 -10.88
C ILE A 303 17.47 17.98 -11.00
N PRO A 304 17.05 18.34 -12.23
CA PRO A 304 16.07 19.39 -12.45
C PRO A 304 14.76 19.15 -11.71
N ASP A 305 14.02 20.22 -11.49
CA ASP A 305 12.82 20.25 -10.67
C ASP A 305 11.54 19.89 -11.44
N ASN A 306 11.72 19.35 -12.66
CA ASN A 306 10.67 18.83 -13.52
C ASN A 306 11.12 17.51 -14.18
N LEU A 307 10.13 16.67 -14.47
CA LEU A 307 10.35 15.31 -14.94
C LEU A 307 11.07 15.24 -16.30
N ASN A 308 10.69 16.09 -17.25
CA ASN A 308 11.25 16.05 -18.61
C ASN A 308 12.74 16.37 -18.62
N ASP A 309 13.15 17.41 -17.88
CA ASP A 309 14.55 17.78 -17.77
C ASP A 309 15.34 16.77 -16.93
N SER A 310 14.70 16.14 -15.93
CA SER A 310 15.29 15.01 -15.18
C SER A 310 15.58 13.82 -16.10
N ILE A 311 14.63 13.44 -16.96
CA ILE A 311 14.82 12.39 -17.96
C ILE A 311 15.96 12.77 -18.89
N LYS A 312 15.98 13.99 -19.43
CA LYS A 312 17.04 14.48 -20.32
C LYS A 312 18.41 14.40 -19.63
N LYS A 313 18.52 14.88 -18.40
CA LYS A 313 19.78 14.87 -17.64
C LYS A 313 20.28 13.44 -17.36
N LEU A 314 19.39 12.54 -16.98
CA LEU A 314 19.75 11.13 -16.77
C LEU A 314 20.14 10.44 -18.07
N SER A 315 19.46 10.73 -19.18
CA SER A 315 19.83 10.26 -20.52
C SER A 315 21.21 10.76 -20.97
N GLU A 316 21.60 12.00 -20.63
CA GLU A 316 22.94 12.53 -20.88
C GLU A 316 24.01 11.81 -20.05
N LEU A 317 23.70 11.50 -18.78
CA LEU A 317 24.61 10.78 -17.88
C LEU A 317 24.76 9.29 -18.24
N PHE A 318 23.71 8.68 -18.78
CA PHE A 318 23.66 7.27 -19.13
C PHE A 318 23.15 7.07 -20.57
N PRO A 319 23.93 7.46 -21.60
CA PRO A 319 23.47 7.48 -22.99
C PRO A 319 23.01 6.11 -23.50
N ASN A 320 23.67 5.03 -23.06
CA ASN A 320 23.31 3.65 -23.43
C ASN A 320 21.97 3.18 -22.86
N GLU A 321 21.43 3.85 -21.83
CA GLU A 321 20.16 3.53 -21.18
C GLU A 321 19.06 4.56 -21.53
N SER A 322 19.33 5.54 -22.40
CA SER A 322 18.46 6.70 -22.65
C SER A 322 17.01 6.31 -23.01
N GLU A 323 16.84 5.30 -23.85
CA GLU A 323 15.50 4.81 -24.23
C GLU A 323 14.79 4.10 -23.07
N ASN A 324 15.53 3.33 -22.28
CA ASN A 324 14.99 2.67 -21.09
C ASN A 324 14.63 3.68 -20.00
N ILE A 325 15.39 4.77 -19.85
CA ILE A 325 15.11 5.86 -18.89
C ILE A 325 13.76 6.50 -19.22
N LYS A 326 13.53 6.85 -20.49
CA LYS A 326 12.24 7.40 -20.94
C LYS A 326 11.10 6.43 -20.64
N ARG A 327 11.24 5.15 -21.03
CA ARG A 327 10.24 4.11 -20.78
C ARG A 327 9.95 3.88 -19.30
N PHE A 328 10.98 3.91 -18.45
CA PHE A 328 10.84 3.77 -17.01
C PHE A 328 10.06 4.93 -16.40
N PHE A 329 10.43 6.17 -16.71
CA PHE A 329 9.74 7.34 -16.16
C PHE A 329 8.32 7.51 -16.72
N GLU A 330 8.03 7.04 -17.94
CA GLU A 330 6.66 6.91 -18.43
C GLU A 330 5.83 5.90 -17.63
N ASP A 331 6.40 4.73 -17.28
CA ASP A 331 5.76 3.71 -16.43
C ASP A 331 5.51 4.26 -15.02
N VAL A 332 6.53 4.91 -14.44
CA VAL A 332 6.45 5.60 -13.13
C VAL A 332 5.36 6.65 -13.12
N LYS A 333 5.33 7.55 -14.11
CA LYS A 333 4.33 8.63 -14.17
C LYS A 333 2.91 8.07 -14.19
N LYS A 334 2.64 7.08 -15.06
CA LYS A 334 1.31 6.47 -15.18
C LYS A 334 0.92 5.71 -13.92
N ALA A 335 1.84 4.93 -13.35
CA ALA A 335 1.58 4.23 -12.10
C ALA A 335 1.32 5.19 -10.93
N TYR A 336 2.03 6.32 -10.87
CA TYR A 336 1.83 7.35 -9.85
C TYR A 336 0.47 8.05 -10.02
N GLU A 337 0.11 8.45 -11.25
CA GLU A 337 -1.19 9.05 -11.56
C GLU A 337 -2.36 8.11 -11.22
N GLU A 338 -2.23 6.81 -11.53
CA GLU A 338 -3.23 5.79 -11.16
C GLU A 338 -3.32 5.58 -9.64
N CYS A 339 -2.20 5.62 -8.93
CA CYS A 339 -2.17 5.45 -7.47
C CYS A 339 -2.90 6.57 -6.73
N TYR A 340 -2.79 7.81 -7.22
CA TYR A 340 -3.35 9.00 -6.59
C TYR A 340 -4.69 9.44 -7.18
N GLN A 341 -5.28 8.66 -8.10
CA GLN A 341 -6.51 9.03 -8.80
C GLN A 341 -7.67 9.35 -7.84
N GLU A 342 -7.77 8.63 -6.72
CA GLU A 342 -8.83 8.79 -5.73
C GLU A 342 -8.65 10.02 -4.83
N CYS A 343 -7.47 10.67 -4.85
CA CYS A 343 -7.20 11.84 -4.02
C CYS A 343 -8.10 13.03 -4.36
N GLU A 344 -8.57 13.13 -5.60
CA GLU A 344 -9.51 14.19 -5.99
C GLU A 344 -10.84 14.11 -5.21
N VAL A 345 -11.27 12.89 -4.88
CA VAL A 345 -12.55 12.63 -4.24
C VAL A 345 -12.39 12.49 -2.72
N PHE A 346 -11.38 11.75 -2.27
CA PHE A 346 -11.22 11.39 -0.87
C PHE A 346 -10.03 12.05 -0.19
N GLY A 347 -9.17 12.75 -0.93
CA GLY A 347 -7.94 13.36 -0.41
C GLY A 347 -6.79 12.40 -0.11
N ALA A 348 -6.96 11.12 -0.39
CA ALA A 348 -6.02 10.06 -0.06
C ALA A 348 -6.05 8.95 -1.13
N PRO A 349 -4.90 8.34 -1.47
CA PRO A 349 -4.89 7.10 -2.22
C PRO A 349 -5.51 6.00 -1.35
N LEU A 350 -6.34 5.15 -1.94
CA LEU A 350 -7.06 4.13 -1.20
C LEU A 350 -6.44 2.75 -1.45
N PRO A 351 -6.06 2.00 -0.39
CA PRO A 351 -5.72 0.60 -0.57
C PRO A 351 -6.96 -0.18 -1.03
N PRO A 352 -6.79 -1.31 -1.74
CA PRO A 352 -7.90 -2.03 -2.39
C PRO A 352 -9.11 -2.32 -1.48
N ASN A 353 -8.89 -2.54 -0.19
CA ASN A 353 -9.94 -2.79 0.80
C ASN A 353 -10.78 -1.54 1.12
N LEU A 354 -10.16 -0.35 1.22
CA LEU A 354 -10.89 0.90 1.38
C LEU A 354 -11.58 1.31 0.09
N PHE A 355 -11.00 0.95 -1.05
CA PHE A 355 -11.63 1.14 -2.35
C PHE A 355 -12.99 0.44 -2.45
N ILE A 356 -13.12 -0.80 -1.93
CA ILE A 356 -14.43 -1.50 -1.86
C ILE A 356 -15.43 -0.73 -0.99
N LYS A 357 -14.98 -0.18 0.13
CA LYS A 357 -15.85 0.56 1.05
C LYS A 357 -16.33 1.87 0.44
N ALA A 358 -15.45 2.57 -0.26
CA ALA A 358 -15.72 3.85 -0.91
C ALA A 358 -16.57 3.71 -2.19
N PHE A 359 -16.32 2.69 -3.02
CA PHE A 359 -16.91 2.59 -4.36
C PHE A 359 -17.77 1.34 -4.60
N GLY A 360 -17.83 0.40 -3.66
CA GLY A 360 -18.57 -0.84 -3.76
C GLY A 360 -17.81 -2.00 -4.41
N LYS A 361 -18.31 -3.21 -4.17
CA LYS A 361 -17.66 -4.50 -4.52
C LYS A 361 -17.37 -4.71 -6.00
N LYS A 362 -18.20 -4.15 -6.89
CA LYS A 362 -18.08 -4.36 -8.35
C LYS A 362 -16.80 -3.71 -8.91
N LYS A 363 -16.40 -2.55 -8.41
CA LYS A 363 -15.24 -1.82 -8.92
C LYS A 363 -13.90 -2.48 -8.58
N LEU A 364 -13.82 -3.34 -7.55
CA LEU A 364 -12.58 -4.05 -7.22
C LEU A 364 -12.14 -4.99 -8.35
N LEU A 365 -13.10 -5.65 -9.02
CA LEU A 365 -12.81 -6.59 -10.10
C LEU A 365 -12.21 -5.88 -11.32
N ASP A 366 -12.65 -4.65 -11.55
CA ASP A 366 -12.15 -3.82 -12.65
C ASP A 366 -10.85 -3.09 -12.25
N TYR A 367 -10.47 -3.03 -10.97
CA TYR A 367 -9.32 -2.24 -10.48
C TYR A 367 -8.01 -2.53 -11.23
N PRO A 368 -7.58 -3.78 -11.48
CA PRO A 368 -6.33 -4.03 -12.19
C PRO A 368 -6.41 -3.77 -13.70
N LYS A 369 -7.62 -3.75 -14.25
CA LYS A 369 -7.88 -3.35 -15.63
C LYS A 369 -7.90 -1.82 -15.76
N ASP A 370 -8.43 -1.13 -14.75
CA ASP A 370 -8.54 0.32 -14.70
C ASP A 370 -7.22 0.99 -14.26
N HIS A 371 -6.38 0.26 -13.50
CA HIS A 371 -5.08 0.72 -12.99
C HIS A 371 -3.92 -0.25 -13.36
N PRO A 372 -3.73 -0.59 -14.65
CA PRO A 372 -2.77 -1.61 -15.06
C PRO A 372 -1.31 -1.26 -14.75
N TYR A 373 -0.96 0.03 -14.71
CA TYR A 373 0.41 0.45 -14.41
C TYR A 373 0.67 0.34 -12.92
N PHE A 374 -0.17 0.92 -12.07
CA PHE A 374 -0.03 0.80 -10.61
C PHE A 374 -0.08 -0.65 -10.14
N TYR A 375 -0.99 -1.45 -10.70
CA TYR A 375 -1.12 -2.86 -10.32
C TYR A 375 0.14 -3.68 -10.64
N ASN A 376 0.88 -3.33 -11.69
CA ASN A 376 2.15 -3.95 -12.04
C ASN A 376 3.28 -3.66 -11.02
N TRP A 377 3.08 -2.71 -10.10
CA TRP A 377 4.03 -2.34 -9.04
C TRP A 377 3.69 -2.97 -7.68
N LEU A 378 2.47 -3.47 -7.44
CA LEU A 378 1.99 -3.94 -6.11
C LEU A 378 2.87 -5.00 -5.46
N ASP A 379 3.21 -6.05 -6.20
CA ASP A 379 3.85 -7.25 -5.64
C ASP A 379 5.34 -7.36 -5.98
N LYS A 380 5.99 -6.21 -6.21
CA LYS A 380 7.41 -6.15 -6.59
C LYS A 380 8.24 -5.40 -5.58
N THR A 381 9.48 -5.81 -5.46
CA THR A 381 10.55 -5.03 -4.86
C THR A 381 11.00 -3.94 -5.84
N PHE A 382 11.56 -2.85 -5.33
CA PHE A 382 12.08 -1.81 -6.21
C PHE A 382 13.25 -2.31 -7.06
N LYS A 383 14.06 -3.22 -6.54
CA LYS A 383 15.12 -3.89 -7.30
C LYS A 383 14.56 -4.61 -8.53
N GLU A 384 13.54 -5.45 -8.37
CA GLU A 384 12.91 -6.15 -9.51
C GLU A 384 12.42 -5.14 -10.54
N LYS A 385 11.86 -4.02 -10.06
CA LYS A 385 11.35 -2.99 -10.95
C LYS A 385 12.45 -2.23 -11.69
N LEU A 386 13.60 -1.99 -11.08
CA LEU A 386 14.78 -1.45 -11.76
C LEU A 386 15.39 -2.46 -12.75
N ASP A 387 15.38 -3.75 -12.41
CA ASP A 387 15.92 -4.82 -13.26
C ASP A 387 15.10 -5.06 -14.53
N GLU A 388 13.81 -4.72 -14.53
CA GLU A 388 12.96 -4.76 -15.73
C GLU A 388 13.37 -3.76 -16.82
N PHE A 389 14.01 -2.65 -16.45
CA PHE A 389 14.31 -1.55 -17.36
C PHE A 389 15.80 -1.38 -17.62
N PHE A 390 16.66 -1.63 -16.63
CA PHE A 390 18.05 -1.21 -16.70
C PHE A 390 19.02 -2.39 -16.58
N THR A 391 20.22 -2.23 -17.12
CA THR A 391 21.36 -3.14 -16.92
C THR A 391 22.52 -2.43 -16.22
N ASN A 392 22.65 -1.11 -16.42
CA ASN A 392 23.69 -0.28 -15.81
C ASN A 392 23.57 -0.23 -14.26
N LYS A 393 24.60 -0.72 -13.56
CA LYS A 393 24.63 -0.78 -12.09
C LYS A 393 24.65 0.59 -11.42
N ASP A 394 25.26 1.59 -12.03
CA ASP A 394 25.38 2.94 -11.47
C ASP A 394 24.07 3.70 -11.55
N LEU A 395 23.32 3.54 -12.65
CA LEU A 395 21.97 4.08 -12.76
C LEU A 395 21.02 3.43 -11.73
N LYS A 396 21.10 2.11 -11.56
CA LYS A 396 20.33 1.41 -10.51
C LYS A 396 20.71 1.86 -9.11
N ALA A 397 22.00 2.03 -8.83
CA ALA A 397 22.49 2.55 -7.56
C ALA A 397 22.02 4.00 -7.31
N PHE A 398 21.99 4.84 -8.35
CA PHE A 398 21.48 6.20 -8.25
C PHE A 398 19.97 6.23 -7.94
N LEU A 399 19.15 5.55 -8.74
CA LEU A 399 17.69 5.50 -8.55
C LEU A 399 17.31 4.78 -7.25
N GLY A 400 18.07 3.74 -6.86
CA GLY A 400 17.90 3.00 -5.62
C GLY A 400 18.53 3.68 -4.40
N GLY A 401 19.43 4.65 -4.57
CA GLY A 401 20.17 5.29 -3.47
C GLY A 401 19.27 6.07 -2.52
N MET A 402 18.09 6.49 -2.99
CA MET A 402 17.04 7.07 -2.15
C MET A 402 16.41 6.07 -1.17
N SER A 403 16.71 4.77 -1.27
CA SER A 403 16.24 3.77 -0.30
C SER A 403 16.82 3.95 1.11
N ALA A 404 17.95 4.67 1.25
CA ALA A 404 18.45 5.20 2.52
C ALA A 404 17.39 6.04 3.26
N TYR A 405 16.52 6.76 2.53
CA TYR A 405 15.40 7.50 3.11
C TYR A 405 14.46 6.61 3.93
N THR A 406 14.30 5.34 3.55
CA THR A 406 13.43 4.36 4.21
C THR A 406 14.18 3.35 5.10
N GLY A 407 15.52 3.38 5.10
CA GLY A 407 16.36 2.47 5.88
C GLY A 407 16.33 1.01 5.42
N THR A 408 16.04 0.77 4.14
CA THR A 408 15.96 -0.56 3.53
C THR A 408 16.73 -0.58 2.22
N LEU A 409 17.19 -1.76 1.78
CA LEU A 409 17.81 -1.92 0.46
C LEU A 409 16.75 -2.15 -0.63
N PRO A 410 17.02 -1.81 -1.91
CA PRO A 410 16.05 -1.96 -2.99
C PRO A 410 15.46 -3.37 -3.16
N GLU A 411 16.19 -4.43 -2.79
CA GLU A 411 15.71 -5.82 -2.77
C GLU A 411 14.67 -6.12 -1.67
N LYS A 412 14.53 -5.25 -0.66
CA LYS A 412 13.53 -5.38 0.41
C LYS A 412 12.47 -4.30 0.36
N THR A 413 12.75 -3.16 -0.28
CA THR A 413 11.78 -2.08 -0.40
C THR A 413 10.67 -2.42 -1.39
N SER A 414 9.42 -2.24 -0.96
CA SER A 414 8.26 -2.30 -1.86
C SER A 414 8.39 -1.30 -3.01
N ALA A 415 8.09 -1.72 -4.24
CA ALA A 415 8.08 -0.84 -5.39
C ALA A 415 7.01 0.26 -5.28
N ILE A 416 5.89 0.02 -4.59
CA ILE A 416 4.90 1.09 -4.35
C ILE A 416 5.42 2.15 -3.38
N MET A 417 6.10 1.73 -2.31
CA MET A 417 6.75 2.68 -1.40
C MET A 417 7.74 3.54 -2.19
N ALA A 418 8.52 2.91 -3.05
CA ALA A 418 9.45 3.59 -3.96
C ALA A 418 8.77 4.60 -4.89
N LEU A 419 7.70 4.16 -5.54
CA LEU A 419 6.88 4.95 -6.47
C LEU A 419 6.31 6.18 -5.77
N THR A 420 5.68 5.99 -4.62
CA THR A 420 4.92 7.03 -3.94
C THR A 420 5.81 8.04 -3.22
N VAL A 421 6.90 7.59 -2.61
CA VAL A 421 7.79 8.45 -1.80
C VAL A 421 8.85 9.11 -2.67
N TRP A 422 9.79 8.35 -3.22
CA TRP A 422 10.95 8.97 -3.85
C TRP A 422 10.78 9.25 -5.33
N MET A 423 10.05 8.42 -6.09
CA MET A 423 9.76 8.76 -7.50
C MET A 423 8.83 9.97 -7.57
N GLY A 424 7.94 10.16 -6.59
CA GLY A 424 7.15 11.38 -6.42
C GLY A 424 8.01 12.65 -6.39
N TYR A 425 9.20 12.62 -5.73
CA TYR A 425 10.14 13.75 -5.75
C TYR A 425 10.75 14.02 -7.13
N PHE A 426 10.98 13.00 -7.96
CA PHE A 426 11.42 13.21 -9.35
C PHE A 426 10.31 13.78 -10.24
N ILE A 427 9.04 13.47 -9.96
CA ILE A 427 7.90 13.94 -10.77
C ILE A 427 7.52 15.37 -10.38
N HIS A 428 7.40 15.66 -9.09
CA HIS A 428 6.77 16.88 -8.57
C HIS A 428 7.70 17.76 -7.72
N GLY A 429 8.90 17.28 -7.39
CA GLY A 429 9.83 17.97 -6.51
C GLY A 429 9.44 17.91 -5.03
N GLY A 430 10.41 18.26 -4.18
CA GLY A 430 10.25 18.36 -2.74
C GLY A 430 10.04 19.79 -2.28
N HIS A 431 9.47 19.96 -1.09
CA HIS A 431 9.21 21.27 -0.49
C HIS A 431 9.71 21.35 0.95
N PHE A 432 10.18 22.52 1.33
CA PHE A 432 10.48 22.91 2.69
C PHE A 432 9.31 23.67 3.32
N THR A 433 9.17 23.58 4.63
CA THR A 433 8.15 24.29 5.41
C THR A 433 8.60 25.70 5.81
N LYS A 434 8.02 26.73 5.20
CA LYS A 434 8.27 28.15 5.50
C LYS A 434 7.92 28.47 6.97
N GLY A 435 8.81 29.19 7.65
CA GLY A 435 8.75 29.45 9.09
C GLY A 435 9.18 28.26 9.97
N GLY A 436 9.75 27.21 9.36
CA GLY A 436 9.95 25.93 10.01
C GLY A 436 8.69 25.06 10.01
N VAL A 437 8.86 23.76 10.30
CA VAL A 437 7.73 22.82 10.28
C VAL A 437 6.71 23.11 11.38
N GLN A 438 7.13 23.78 12.46
CA GLN A 438 6.25 24.22 13.55
C GLN A 438 5.08 25.10 13.06
N ASN A 439 5.32 25.99 12.08
CA ASN A 439 4.29 26.87 11.53
C ASN A 439 3.09 26.09 10.97
N PHE A 440 3.35 24.95 10.32
CA PHE A 440 2.29 24.09 9.80
C PHE A 440 1.52 23.38 10.92
N ALA A 441 2.21 22.85 11.94
CA ALA A 441 1.58 22.23 13.10
C ALA A 441 0.71 23.23 13.89
N ASP A 442 1.21 24.45 14.10
CA ASP A 442 0.51 25.52 14.79
C ASP A 442 -0.73 25.96 14.03
N ALA A 443 -0.66 26.08 12.70
CA ALA A 443 -1.81 26.42 11.87
C ALA A 443 -2.93 25.38 11.98
N LEU A 444 -2.61 24.09 11.98
CA LEU A 444 -3.61 23.03 12.19
C LEU A 444 -4.20 23.07 13.60
N SER A 445 -3.37 23.26 14.63
CA SER A 445 -3.82 23.42 16.02
C SER A 445 -4.75 24.61 16.20
N ASN A 446 -4.38 25.76 15.64
CA ASN A 446 -5.19 26.98 15.68
C ASN A 446 -6.50 26.81 14.90
N PHE A 447 -6.47 26.10 13.77
CA PHE A 447 -7.70 25.78 13.02
C PHE A 447 -8.67 24.95 13.86
N ILE A 448 -8.19 23.93 14.56
CA ILE A 448 -9.01 23.11 15.48
C ILE A 448 -9.69 24.00 16.53
N LYS A 449 -8.91 24.88 17.19
CA LYS A 449 -9.42 25.82 18.20
C LYS A 449 -10.46 26.79 17.64
N ALA A 450 -10.20 27.33 16.45
CA ALA A 450 -11.12 28.24 15.76
C ALA A 450 -12.45 27.57 15.35
N HIS A 451 -12.47 26.24 15.25
CA HIS A 451 -13.67 25.45 14.92
C HIS A 451 -14.24 24.70 16.12
N GLY A 452 -14.01 25.20 17.35
CA GLY A 452 -14.62 24.69 18.58
C GLY A 452 -14.01 23.42 19.17
N GLY A 453 -12.90 22.94 18.60
CA GLY A 453 -12.10 21.88 19.21
C GLY A 453 -11.11 22.40 20.26
N ASN A 454 -10.60 21.51 21.11
CA ASN A 454 -9.60 21.82 22.13
C ASN A 454 -8.27 21.14 21.81
N VAL A 455 -7.16 21.82 22.08
CA VAL A 455 -5.80 21.25 21.98
C VAL A 455 -5.05 21.58 23.26
N LEU A 456 -4.76 20.54 24.06
CA LEU A 456 -4.09 20.68 25.35
C LEU A 456 -2.69 20.04 25.30
N THR A 457 -1.66 20.84 25.56
CA THR A 457 -0.27 20.42 25.69
C THR A 457 0.07 20.10 27.14
N ASN A 458 1.16 19.36 27.40
CA ASN A 458 1.54 18.82 28.72
C ASN A 458 0.49 17.87 29.34
N HIS A 459 -0.32 17.22 28.50
CA HIS A 459 -1.34 16.25 28.89
C HIS A 459 -0.98 14.87 28.33
N LYS A 460 -0.02 14.19 28.98
CA LYS A 460 0.32 12.80 28.64
C LYS A 460 -0.86 11.90 29.00
N VAL A 461 -1.34 11.13 28.02
CA VAL A 461 -2.39 10.13 28.23
C VAL A 461 -1.79 8.90 28.90
N ASP A 462 -2.39 8.47 30.00
CA ASP A 462 -1.91 7.33 30.80
C ASP A 462 -2.63 6.03 30.43
N LYS A 463 -3.93 6.11 30.08
CA LYS A 463 -4.73 4.93 29.73
C LYS A 463 -5.87 5.25 28.76
N ILE A 464 -6.14 4.34 27.84
CA ILE A 464 -7.38 4.30 27.04
C ILE A 464 -8.36 3.40 27.79
N ILE A 465 -9.53 3.93 28.13
CA ILE A 465 -10.55 3.21 28.91
C ILE A 465 -11.34 2.33 27.94
N VAL A 466 -11.18 1.02 28.10
CA VAL A 466 -11.85 0.00 27.29
C VAL A 466 -12.74 -0.85 28.18
N LYS A 467 -13.99 -1.04 27.77
CA LYS A 467 -14.96 -1.90 28.44
C LYS A 467 -15.73 -2.69 27.38
N ASP A 468 -15.85 -4.00 27.55
CA ASP A 468 -16.57 -4.88 26.61
C ASP A 468 -16.12 -4.69 25.13
N ASN A 469 -14.81 -4.52 24.93
CA ASN A 469 -14.18 -4.26 23.62
C ASN A 469 -14.67 -2.96 22.94
N LEU A 470 -15.09 -1.97 23.72
CA LEU A 470 -15.53 -0.64 23.31
C LEU A 470 -14.73 0.44 24.07
N VAL A 471 -14.35 1.51 23.37
CA VAL A 471 -13.76 2.71 23.97
C VAL A 471 -14.82 3.53 24.69
N GLU A 472 -14.52 3.95 25.92
CA GLU A 472 -15.36 4.89 26.69
C GLU A 472 -14.69 6.27 26.89
N GLY A 473 -13.38 6.36 26.64
CA GLY A 473 -12.62 7.59 26.82
C GLY A 473 -11.16 7.32 27.16
N ILE A 474 -10.52 8.29 27.81
CA ILE A 474 -9.11 8.23 28.19
C ILE A 474 -8.89 8.85 29.58
N LYS A 475 -7.79 8.46 30.23
CA LYS A 475 -7.34 8.96 31.53
C LYS A 475 -6.03 9.75 31.38
N VAL A 476 -5.98 10.92 32.02
CA VAL A 476 -4.79 11.78 32.16
C VAL A 476 -4.68 12.16 33.64
N LYS A 477 -3.70 11.60 34.36
CA LYS A 477 -3.59 11.69 35.82
C LYS A 477 -4.93 11.32 36.48
N ASP A 478 -5.53 12.22 37.25
CA ASP A 478 -6.82 12.02 37.91
C ASP A 478 -8.02 12.45 37.04
N LEU A 479 -7.77 13.01 35.85
CA LEU A 479 -8.80 13.46 34.92
C LEU A 479 -9.25 12.34 33.99
N ILE A 480 -10.54 12.32 33.69
CA ILE A 480 -11.15 11.37 32.75
C ILE A 480 -11.90 12.18 31.70
N PHE A 481 -11.50 12.02 30.44
CA PHE A 481 -12.20 12.58 29.29
C PHE A 481 -12.98 11.48 28.58
N LYS A 482 -14.27 11.70 28.34
CA LYS A 482 -15.16 10.71 27.73
C LYS A 482 -15.35 10.97 26.25
N ALA A 483 -15.26 9.93 25.44
CA ALA A 483 -15.62 9.98 24.03
C ALA A 483 -15.94 8.59 23.48
N PRO A 484 -16.91 8.46 22.56
CA PRO A 484 -17.19 7.21 21.85
C PRO A 484 -16.08 6.85 20.84
N ILE A 485 -15.24 7.81 20.46
CA ILE A 485 -14.17 7.63 19.48
C ILE A 485 -12.86 8.16 20.05
N VAL A 486 -11.81 7.35 19.98
CA VAL A 486 -10.43 7.75 20.27
C VAL A 486 -9.56 7.45 19.05
N VAL A 487 -8.92 8.48 18.50
CA VAL A 487 -7.93 8.38 17.42
C VAL A 487 -6.54 8.50 18.02
N VAL A 488 -5.70 7.48 17.88
CA VAL A 488 -4.36 7.49 18.46
C VAL A 488 -3.33 7.73 17.39
N ASN A 489 -2.59 8.83 17.54
CA ASN A 489 -1.47 9.23 16.70
C ASN A 489 -0.13 9.02 17.43
N ALA A 490 -0.02 7.88 18.12
CA ALA A 490 1.17 7.39 18.82
C ALA A 490 1.57 6.02 18.25
N ASN A 491 2.78 5.54 18.60
CA ASN A 491 3.26 4.27 18.10
C ASN A 491 2.34 3.10 18.51
N ALA A 492 1.93 2.25 17.57
CA ALA A 492 0.99 1.17 17.86
C ALA A 492 1.48 0.18 18.95
N LYS A 493 2.79 -0.04 19.11
CA LYS A 493 3.30 -0.81 20.26
C LYS A 493 2.96 -0.13 21.58
N THR A 494 3.26 1.16 21.71
CA THR A 494 2.90 1.94 22.91
C THR A 494 1.39 1.93 23.14
N VAL A 495 0.59 2.11 22.08
CA VAL A 495 -0.89 2.07 22.20
C VAL A 495 -1.37 0.76 22.78
N PHE A 496 -0.98 -0.36 22.19
CA PHE A 496 -1.55 -1.66 22.53
C PHE A 496 -0.89 -2.30 23.75
N LEU A 497 0.41 -2.11 23.95
CA LEU A 497 1.15 -2.71 25.07
C LEU A 497 1.02 -1.90 26.37
N GLU A 498 0.84 -0.58 26.28
CA GLU A 498 0.81 0.31 27.45
C GLU A 498 -0.56 1.00 27.63
N LEU A 499 -1.04 1.75 26.64
CA LEU A 499 -2.22 2.59 26.82
C LEU A 499 -3.54 1.79 26.90
N VAL A 500 -3.69 0.77 26.06
CA VAL A 500 -4.83 -0.16 26.09
C VAL A 500 -4.60 -1.26 27.12
N GLY A 501 -3.36 -1.74 27.24
CA GLY A 501 -3.00 -2.88 28.09
C GLY A 501 -3.24 -4.22 27.39
N GLY A 502 -2.25 -5.11 27.49
CA GLY A 502 -2.27 -6.43 26.83
C GLY A 502 -3.41 -7.34 27.30
N GLU A 503 -3.99 -7.08 28.47
CA GLU A 503 -5.15 -7.80 29.01
C GLU A 503 -6.43 -7.62 28.20
N ASN A 504 -6.52 -6.55 27.40
CA ASN A 504 -7.68 -6.24 26.56
C ASN A 504 -7.54 -6.77 25.12
N LEU A 505 -6.46 -7.50 24.82
CA LEU A 505 -6.10 -7.92 23.47
C LEU A 505 -6.11 -9.44 23.32
N ASP A 506 -6.47 -9.93 22.14
CA ASP A 506 -6.30 -11.34 21.83
C ASP A 506 -4.81 -11.70 21.74
N LYS A 507 -4.46 -12.91 22.19
CA LYS A 507 -3.07 -13.37 22.28
C LYS A 507 -2.33 -13.26 20.94
N LYS A 508 -3.00 -13.57 19.83
CA LYS A 508 -2.40 -13.54 18.49
C LYS A 508 -2.08 -12.11 18.05
N PHE A 509 -2.98 -11.17 18.29
CA PHE A 509 -2.75 -9.76 18.02
C PHE A 509 -1.65 -9.18 18.92
N LEU A 510 -1.60 -9.56 20.20
CA LEU A 510 -0.54 -9.16 21.11
C LEU A 510 0.84 -9.63 20.64
N GLU A 511 0.97 -10.90 20.23
CA GLU A 511 2.20 -11.46 19.65
C GLU A 511 2.59 -10.74 18.36
N TYR A 512 1.61 -10.46 17.49
CA TYR A 512 1.80 -9.67 16.28
C TYR A 512 2.36 -8.27 16.58
N ILE A 513 1.76 -7.51 17.50
CA ILE A 513 2.22 -6.17 17.87
C ILE A 513 3.64 -6.23 18.47
N LYS A 514 3.93 -7.20 19.33
CA LYS A 514 5.27 -7.39 19.91
C LYS A 514 6.32 -7.69 18.83
N GLY A 515 5.96 -8.50 17.83
CA GLY A 515 6.82 -8.92 16.74
C GLY A 515 7.10 -7.85 15.67
N LEU A 516 6.36 -6.73 15.65
CA LEU A 516 6.63 -5.65 14.70
C LEU A 516 8.03 -5.07 14.93
N LYS A 517 8.86 -5.04 13.88
CA LYS A 517 10.19 -4.44 13.96
C LYS A 517 10.09 -2.92 13.77
N MET A 518 10.80 -2.16 14.62
CA MET A 518 10.88 -0.70 14.48
C MET A 518 11.71 -0.32 13.24
N SER A 519 11.43 0.84 12.65
CA SER A 519 12.26 1.36 11.56
C SER A 519 13.63 1.77 12.10
N PHE A 520 14.58 2.02 11.18
CA PHE A 520 15.80 2.73 11.54
C PHE A 520 15.52 4.11 12.17
N SER A 521 16.54 4.65 12.83
CA SER A 521 16.57 6.00 13.39
C SER A 521 17.70 6.81 12.76
N CYS A 522 17.91 8.05 13.22
CA CYS A 522 18.98 8.90 12.72
C CYS A 522 19.72 9.62 13.85
N PHE A 523 20.88 10.16 13.48
CA PHE A 523 21.60 11.17 14.23
C PHE A 523 21.55 12.48 13.44
N VAL A 524 21.26 13.58 14.13
CA VAL A 524 21.19 14.91 13.53
C VAL A 524 22.15 15.86 14.22
N VAL A 525 22.92 16.60 13.44
CA VAL A 525 23.70 17.77 13.88
C VAL A 525 23.01 19.03 13.38
N TYR A 526 22.74 19.97 14.29
CA TYR A 526 22.19 21.28 13.98
C TYR A 526 23.30 22.33 14.15
N LEU A 527 23.61 23.06 13.08
CA LEU A 527 24.66 24.06 13.07
C LEU A 527 24.12 25.43 12.69
N GLY A 528 24.42 26.43 13.52
CA GLY A 528 24.35 27.84 13.13
C GLY A 528 25.76 28.30 12.76
N VAL A 529 25.96 28.72 11.51
CA VAL A 529 27.30 29.07 11.00
C VAL A 529 27.39 30.52 10.53
N ASN A 530 28.56 31.13 10.70
CA ASN A 530 28.85 32.47 10.18
C ASN A 530 29.30 32.43 8.71
N MET A 531 28.52 31.78 7.86
CA MET A 531 28.79 31.62 6.43
C MET A 531 27.54 31.97 5.63
N ASP A 532 27.76 32.67 4.51
CA ASP A 532 26.74 32.79 3.47
C ASP A 532 26.81 31.56 2.57
N LEU A 533 25.76 30.74 2.63
CA LEU A 533 25.62 29.53 1.83
C LEU A 533 24.54 29.66 0.77
N SER A 534 24.12 30.87 0.41
CA SER A 534 23.01 31.09 -0.54
C SER A 534 23.22 30.46 -1.92
N ASN A 535 24.47 30.21 -2.32
CA ASN A 535 24.83 29.59 -3.59
C ASN A 535 24.74 28.05 -3.58
N TYR A 536 24.53 27.44 -2.40
CA TYR A 536 24.32 26.01 -2.27
C TYR A 536 22.83 25.65 -2.46
N PRO A 537 22.52 24.44 -2.95
CA PRO A 537 21.15 23.94 -2.96
C PRO A 537 20.61 23.80 -1.52
N THR A 538 19.28 23.78 -1.37
CA THR A 538 18.67 23.64 -0.04
C THR A 538 18.92 22.25 0.55
N LEU A 539 19.02 21.22 -0.29
CA LEU A 539 19.32 19.84 0.10
C LEU A 539 20.52 19.28 -0.69
N ILE A 540 21.44 18.65 0.02
CA ILE A 540 22.55 17.89 -0.55
C ILE A 540 22.48 16.47 0.01
N LYS A 541 22.35 15.48 -0.87
CA LYS A 541 22.25 14.06 -0.50
C LYS A 541 23.50 13.33 -0.95
N ASN A 542 24.33 12.91 0.00
CA ASN A 542 25.54 12.17 -0.27
C ASN A 542 25.25 10.66 -0.16
N LEU A 543 25.10 10.02 -1.32
CA LEU A 543 24.78 8.60 -1.43
C LEU A 543 26.00 7.70 -1.19
N ASP A 544 27.21 8.23 -1.33
CA ASP A 544 28.45 7.47 -1.11
C ASP A 544 28.71 7.24 0.39
N GLU A 545 28.52 8.28 1.21
CA GLU A 545 28.79 8.25 2.64
C GLU A 545 27.51 8.20 3.52
N SER A 546 26.35 8.06 2.88
CA SER A 546 25.00 7.90 3.49
C SER A 546 24.64 8.99 4.50
N PHE A 547 24.67 10.25 4.07
CA PHE A 547 24.24 11.40 4.87
C PHE A 547 23.62 12.50 4.01
N GLU A 548 22.85 13.38 4.65
CA GLU A 548 22.21 14.53 4.01
C GLU A 548 22.57 15.83 4.73
N ILE A 549 22.69 16.92 3.96
CA ILE A 549 22.86 18.29 4.47
C ILE A 549 21.65 19.09 4.00
N ALA A 550 20.91 19.66 4.94
CA ALA A 550 19.84 20.61 4.67
C ALA A 550 20.24 22.01 5.14
N ILE A 551 20.37 22.94 4.19
CA ILE A 551 20.65 24.35 4.46
C ILE A 551 19.32 25.08 4.52
N ILE A 552 18.61 24.92 5.63
CA ILE A 552 17.20 25.32 5.77
C ILE A 552 17.00 26.83 5.62
N SER A 553 18.03 27.64 5.91
CA SER A 553 17.99 29.09 5.70
C SER A 553 17.98 29.50 4.22
N ASN A 554 18.37 28.61 3.30
CA ASN A 554 18.25 28.87 1.85
C ASN A 554 16.80 28.75 1.38
N SER A 555 15.99 27.94 2.06
CA SER A 555 14.55 27.84 1.81
C SER A 555 13.78 28.99 2.49
N ASP A 556 14.18 29.40 3.70
CA ASP A 556 13.61 30.54 4.41
C ASP A 556 14.68 31.32 5.18
N LYS A 557 14.97 32.54 4.72
CA LYS A 557 16.01 33.41 5.29
C LYS A 557 15.74 33.78 6.76
N ASN A 558 14.51 33.67 7.26
CA ASN A 558 14.19 34.00 8.66
C ASN A 558 14.68 32.94 9.67
N LEU A 559 15.21 31.81 9.20
CA LEU A 559 15.68 30.73 10.07
C LEU A 559 17.12 30.95 10.57
N ALA A 560 17.82 31.94 10.05
CA ALA A 560 19.16 32.35 10.48
C ALA A 560 19.29 33.88 10.45
N PRO A 561 20.21 34.48 11.23
CA PRO A 561 20.53 35.89 11.11
C PRO A 561 21.12 36.24 9.72
N ASN A 562 21.04 37.51 9.33
CA ASN A 562 21.63 38.00 8.08
C ASN A 562 23.12 37.66 7.98
N GLY A 563 23.56 37.15 6.82
CA GLY A 563 24.94 36.73 6.57
C GLY A 563 25.34 35.40 7.24
N LYS A 564 24.39 34.71 7.87
CA LYS A 564 24.59 33.42 8.55
C LYS A 564 23.66 32.37 7.97
N SER A 565 23.98 31.10 8.23
CA SER A 565 23.19 29.97 7.73
C SER A 565 22.83 28.99 8.84
N SER A 566 21.64 28.39 8.72
CA SER A 566 21.17 27.28 9.55
C SER A 566 21.29 25.99 8.75
N ILE A 567 22.03 25.02 9.29
CA ILE A 567 22.34 23.75 8.64
C ILE A 567 21.88 22.60 9.54
N LEU A 568 21.35 21.56 8.91
CA LEU A 568 20.97 20.31 9.55
C LEU A 568 21.66 19.18 8.79
N ILE A 569 22.53 18.43 9.48
CA ILE A 569 23.25 17.29 8.91
C ILE A 569 22.62 16.02 9.48
N LEU A 570 22.08 15.17 8.62
CA LEU A 570 21.38 13.94 9.00
C LEU A 570 22.18 12.72 8.54
N GLY A 571 22.46 11.80 9.46
CA GLY A 571 23.07 10.51 9.16
C GLY A 571 22.28 9.36 9.78
N GLU A 572 22.37 8.19 9.18
CA GLU A 572 21.76 6.97 9.73
C GLU A 572 22.37 6.60 11.08
N ALA A 573 21.55 6.10 12.01
CA ALA A 573 21.99 5.69 13.32
C ALA A 573 21.09 4.59 13.90
N ASN A 574 21.67 3.60 14.58
CA ASN A 574 20.88 2.59 15.28
C ASN A 574 20.71 2.99 16.75
N TYR A 575 19.53 2.69 17.29
CA TYR A 575 19.21 2.99 18.68
C TYR A 575 20.13 2.29 19.69
N CYS A 576 20.52 1.05 19.40
CA CYS A 576 21.37 0.22 20.25
C CYS A 576 22.84 0.67 20.27
N ASP A 577 23.27 1.49 19.31
CA ASP A 577 24.66 2.01 19.25
C ASP A 577 24.90 3.11 20.29
N PHE A 578 23.83 3.62 20.93
CA PHE A 578 23.89 4.67 21.94
C PHE A 578 23.64 4.10 23.34
N PRO A 579 24.57 4.31 24.29
CA PRO A 579 24.38 3.99 25.69
C PRO A 579 23.19 4.73 26.31
N GLU A 580 22.93 4.45 27.59
CA GLU A 580 21.86 5.11 28.34
C GLU A 580 22.02 6.64 28.33
N ARG A 581 20.92 7.35 28.04
CA ARG A 581 20.94 8.80 27.86
C ARG A 581 21.35 9.50 29.15
N GLY A 582 22.40 10.30 29.08
CA GLY A 582 22.88 11.12 30.20
C GLY A 582 24.11 10.56 30.91
N THR A 583 24.56 9.35 30.56
CA THR A 583 25.86 8.84 31.00
C THR A 583 27.00 9.56 30.27
N GLU A 584 28.20 9.54 30.86
CA GLU A 584 29.41 10.08 30.23
C GLU A 584 29.71 9.38 28.90
N GLU A 585 29.54 8.05 28.86
CA GLU A 585 29.71 7.25 27.64
C GLU A 585 28.75 7.69 26.53
N TYR A 586 27.48 7.96 26.85
CA TYR A 586 26.52 8.48 25.89
C TYR A 586 26.93 9.87 25.36
N LEU A 587 27.39 10.77 26.24
CA LEU A 587 27.83 12.10 25.85
C LEU A 587 29.06 12.05 24.94
N GLN A 588 30.02 11.17 25.25
CA GLN A 588 31.21 10.94 24.45
C GLN A 588 30.86 10.36 23.08
N LYS A 589 30.04 9.31 23.03
CA LYS A 589 29.55 8.70 21.77
C LYS A 589 28.80 9.72 20.90
N LYS A 590 27.97 10.54 21.54
CA LYS A 590 27.22 11.62 20.88
C LYS A 590 28.17 12.67 20.27
N LYS A 591 29.24 13.03 20.97
CA LYS A 591 30.27 13.96 20.48
C LYS A 591 31.04 13.37 19.30
N GLU A 592 31.49 12.12 19.39
CA GLU A 592 32.20 11.42 18.30
C GLU A 592 31.38 11.35 17.01
N PHE A 593 30.09 10.99 17.11
CA PHE A 593 29.20 10.96 15.96
C PHE A 593 28.99 12.34 15.34
N ALA A 594 28.86 13.38 16.17
CA ALA A 594 28.74 14.75 15.70
C ALA A 594 30.00 15.20 14.94
N GLU A 595 31.18 14.96 15.49
CA GLU A 595 32.45 15.30 14.87
C GLU A 595 32.64 14.57 13.54
N MET A 596 32.30 13.27 13.48
CA MET A 596 32.33 12.49 12.24
C MET A 596 31.41 13.10 11.17
N LEU A 597 30.16 13.44 11.49
CA LEU A 597 29.23 14.03 10.52
C LEU A 597 29.66 15.44 10.07
N ILE A 598 30.21 16.25 10.97
CA ILE A 598 30.76 17.57 10.63
C ILE A 598 31.95 17.41 9.68
N GLN A 599 32.86 16.47 9.93
CA GLN A 599 33.99 16.18 9.03
C GLN A 599 33.54 15.74 7.64
N LYS A 600 32.50 14.89 7.56
CA LYS A 600 31.90 14.51 6.27
C LYS A 600 31.27 15.71 5.55
N ALA A 601 30.52 16.54 6.27
CA ALA A 601 29.91 17.74 5.71
C ALA A 601 30.94 18.77 5.24
N GLU A 602 32.08 18.88 5.92
CA GLU A 602 33.18 19.80 5.57
C GLU A 602 33.86 19.43 4.24
N LYS A 603 33.85 18.15 3.85
CA LYS A 603 34.28 17.74 2.49
C LYS A 603 33.40 18.31 1.39
N VAL A 604 32.14 18.64 1.71
CA VAL A 604 31.14 19.19 0.78
C VAL A 604 31.07 20.71 0.89
N ILE A 605 31.21 21.25 2.11
CA ILE A 605 31.20 22.69 2.42
C ILE A 605 32.56 23.02 3.07
N PRO A 606 33.55 23.47 2.27
CA PRO A 606 34.88 23.75 2.79
C PRO A 606 34.90 24.76 3.95
N ASN A 607 35.77 24.53 4.92
CA ASN A 607 35.96 25.34 6.13
C ASN A 607 34.73 25.41 7.06
N LEU A 608 33.75 24.52 6.89
CA LEU A 608 32.52 24.51 7.68
C LEU A 608 32.80 24.54 9.19
N LYS A 609 33.79 23.77 9.66
CA LYS A 609 34.06 23.59 11.09
C LYS A 609 34.51 24.88 11.76
N GLU A 610 35.30 25.70 11.08
CA GLU A 610 35.87 26.95 11.60
C GLU A 610 34.79 28.03 11.80
N HIS A 611 33.66 27.91 11.12
CA HIS A 611 32.59 28.92 11.14
C HIS A 611 31.38 28.53 12.02
N ILE A 612 31.46 27.43 12.78
CA ILE A 612 30.38 27.00 13.68
C ILE A 612 30.26 27.96 14.87
N ILE A 613 29.09 28.57 15.04
CA ILE A 613 28.76 29.45 16.18
C ILE A 613 27.81 28.76 17.17
N ILE A 614 26.91 27.93 16.67
CA ILE A 614 25.96 27.14 17.45
C ILE A 614 26.05 25.70 16.97
N GLN A 615 26.11 24.75 17.91
CA GLN A 615 26.00 23.34 17.65
C GLN A 615 25.02 22.71 18.65
N ASP A 616 24.02 22.00 18.14
CA ASP A 616 23.19 21.08 18.93
C ASP A 616 23.09 19.75 18.18
N THR A 617 22.63 18.70 18.85
CA THR A 617 22.57 17.35 18.27
C THR A 617 21.43 16.52 18.84
N ALA A 618 20.81 15.70 17.98
CA ALA A 618 19.80 14.72 18.35
C ALA A 618 20.25 13.30 17.99
N THR A 619 20.04 12.38 18.92
CA THR A 619 20.32 10.94 18.79
C THR A 619 19.00 10.16 18.73
N PRO A 620 19.01 8.86 18.41
CA PRO A 620 17.82 8.00 18.56
C PRO A 620 17.17 8.10 19.95
N LYS A 621 17.98 8.12 21.03
CA LYS A 621 17.53 8.33 22.42
C LYS A 621 16.92 9.72 22.65
N THR A 622 17.36 10.73 21.89
CA THR A 622 16.80 12.09 21.95
C THR A 622 15.42 12.12 21.30
N PHE A 623 15.25 11.49 20.14
CA PHE A 623 13.95 11.39 19.49
C PHE A 623 12.94 10.64 20.36
N GLU A 624 13.31 9.47 20.89
CA GLU A 624 12.44 8.71 21.81
C GLU A 624 11.97 9.54 23.00
N ARG A 625 12.87 10.33 23.61
CA ARG A 625 12.52 11.20 24.75
C ARG A 625 11.44 12.22 24.38
N TYR A 626 11.56 12.88 23.24
CA TYR A 626 10.66 13.99 22.88
C TYR A 626 9.37 13.54 22.21
N THR A 627 9.38 12.42 21.48
CA THR A 627 8.22 11.96 20.71
C THR A 627 7.54 10.72 21.31
N SER A 628 8.16 10.08 22.31
CA SER A 628 7.78 8.76 22.81
C SER A 628 7.68 7.68 21.73
N MET A 629 8.34 7.91 20.59
CA MET A 629 8.50 6.89 19.57
C MET A 629 9.55 5.89 20.04
N PRO A 630 9.19 4.60 20.22
CA PRO A 630 10.15 3.59 20.63
C PRO A 630 11.36 3.59 19.71
N GLU A 631 12.55 3.40 20.29
CA GLU A 631 13.81 3.36 19.56
C GLU A 631 14.15 4.65 18.77
N GLY A 632 13.38 5.74 18.97
CA GLY A 632 13.51 6.96 18.17
C GLY A 632 13.25 6.76 16.68
N ALA A 633 12.48 5.73 16.30
CA ALA A 633 12.29 5.27 14.93
C ALA A 633 11.59 6.33 14.04
N LEU A 634 12.19 6.69 12.89
CA LEU A 634 11.67 7.78 12.05
C LEU A 634 10.32 7.47 11.39
N TYR A 635 10.06 6.20 11.06
CA TYR A 635 8.89 5.78 10.30
C TYR A 635 8.01 4.77 11.04
N SER A 636 8.09 4.76 12.38
CA SER A 636 7.45 3.79 13.26
C SER A 636 7.99 2.36 13.04
N PHE A 637 7.53 1.67 12.00
CA PHE A 637 7.92 0.29 11.72
C PHE A 637 8.81 0.18 10.48
N ASP A 638 9.58 -0.89 10.41
CA ASP A 638 10.43 -1.26 9.27
C ASP A 638 9.65 -1.19 7.93
N GLN A 639 10.32 -0.75 6.87
CA GLN A 639 9.71 -0.44 5.57
C GLN A 639 9.86 -1.58 4.55
N SER A 640 10.33 -2.74 4.98
CA SER A 640 10.44 -3.93 4.13
C SER A 640 9.06 -4.40 3.67
N ILE A 641 8.97 -4.92 2.44
CA ILE A 641 7.73 -5.32 1.78
C ILE A 641 6.91 -6.36 2.56
N ASP A 642 7.55 -7.15 3.44
CA ASP A 642 6.93 -8.18 4.27
C ASP A 642 6.32 -7.64 5.57
N VAL A 643 6.59 -6.38 5.94
CA VAL A 643 6.09 -5.77 7.17
C VAL A 643 4.63 -5.35 6.99
N LYS A 644 3.73 -6.07 7.66
CA LYS A 644 2.30 -5.74 7.68
C LYS A 644 2.01 -4.78 8.83
N ARG A 645 1.80 -3.50 8.52
CA ARG A 645 1.40 -2.48 9.51
C ARG A 645 -0.02 -2.75 10.07
N PRO A 646 -0.29 -2.39 11.34
CA PRO A 646 -1.63 -2.47 11.90
C PRO A 646 -2.64 -1.70 11.05
N TYR A 647 -3.83 -2.26 10.90
CA TYR A 647 -4.93 -1.57 10.22
C TYR A 647 -5.38 -0.35 11.05
N PHE A 648 -5.75 0.75 10.37
CA PHE A 648 -6.08 2.02 11.04
C PHE A 648 -7.33 1.90 11.91
N LYS A 649 -8.22 0.94 11.60
CA LYS A 649 -9.41 0.63 12.40
C LYS A 649 -9.15 -0.63 13.21
N THR A 650 -9.20 -0.55 14.54
CA THR A 650 -8.80 -1.67 15.41
C THR A 650 -9.97 -2.61 15.71
N LEU A 651 -9.74 -3.74 16.40
CA LEU A 651 -10.83 -4.61 16.86
C LEU A 651 -11.60 -4.04 18.05
N ILE A 652 -11.00 -3.09 18.77
CA ILE A 652 -11.65 -2.35 19.85
C ILE A 652 -12.51 -1.26 19.21
N LYS A 653 -13.83 -1.35 19.42
CA LYS A 653 -14.78 -0.42 18.81
C LYS A 653 -14.54 0.99 19.33
N GLY A 654 -14.55 1.96 18.42
CA GLY A 654 -14.24 3.36 18.73
C GLY A 654 -12.74 3.69 18.75
N LEU A 655 -11.84 2.72 18.71
CA LEU A 655 -10.40 2.96 18.66
C LEU A 655 -9.87 2.94 17.23
N TYR A 656 -9.29 4.07 16.82
CA TYR A 656 -8.61 4.26 15.54
C TYR A 656 -7.12 4.55 15.75
N LEU A 657 -6.31 4.21 14.77
CA LEU A 657 -4.92 4.64 14.63
C LEU A 657 -4.82 5.67 13.52
N ALA A 658 -3.98 6.68 13.71
CA ALA A 658 -3.56 7.61 12.68
C ALA A 658 -2.03 7.79 12.74
N GLY A 659 -1.44 8.23 11.65
CA GLY A 659 -0.01 8.50 11.56
C GLY A 659 0.83 7.29 11.16
N ALA A 660 2.10 7.32 11.54
CA ALA A 660 3.13 6.47 10.92
C ALA A 660 2.98 4.96 11.22
N SER A 661 2.28 4.58 12.28
CA SER A 661 2.10 3.17 12.65
C SER A 661 1.09 2.42 11.79
N THR A 662 0.30 3.11 10.97
CA THR A 662 -0.68 2.48 10.08
C THR A 662 -0.45 2.91 8.63
N PHE A 663 -1.31 2.47 7.71
CA PHE A 663 -1.24 2.85 6.31
C PHE A 663 -1.35 4.38 6.13
N PRO A 664 -0.57 4.98 5.20
CA PRO A 664 0.44 4.36 4.32
C PRO A 664 1.82 4.18 4.96
N GLY A 665 2.10 4.85 6.08
CA GLY A 665 3.39 4.81 6.76
C GLY A 665 3.81 6.20 7.24
N GLY A 666 5.10 6.37 7.55
CA GLY A 666 5.65 7.65 7.99
C GLY A 666 5.92 8.65 6.84
N GLY A 667 6.47 9.81 7.20
CA GLY A 667 6.58 10.98 6.32
C GLY A 667 5.35 11.89 6.41
N ILE A 668 5.52 13.19 6.15
CA ILE A 668 4.46 14.20 6.34
C ILE A 668 3.25 13.90 5.44
N GLU A 669 3.47 13.61 4.15
CA GLU A 669 2.40 13.21 3.24
C GLU A 669 1.69 11.93 3.73
N GLY A 670 2.46 10.91 4.12
CA GLY A 670 1.93 9.65 4.60
C GLY A 670 1.02 9.80 5.83
N VAL A 671 1.45 10.57 6.83
CA VAL A 671 0.62 10.79 8.03
C VAL A 671 -0.59 11.68 7.76
N VAL A 672 -0.52 12.62 6.80
CA VAL A 672 -1.69 13.39 6.34
C VAL A 672 -2.71 12.48 5.67
N ILE A 673 -2.28 11.58 4.76
CA ILE A 673 -3.14 10.56 4.16
C ILE A 673 -3.83 9.73 5.25
N SER A 674 -3.07 9.27 6.25
CA SER A 674 -3.60 8.50 7.37
C SER A 674 -4.69 9.26 8.15
N GLY A 675 -4.45 10.54 8.45
CA GLY A 675 -5.43 11.41 9.10
C GLY A 675 -6.70 11.63 8.26
N ILE A 676 -6.56 11.82 6.95
CA ILE A 676 -7.68 11.96 6.01
C ILE A 676 -8.53 10.68 5.97
N ILE A 677 -7.90 9.51 5.87
CA ILE A 677 -8.58 8.20 5.86
C ILE A 677 -9.38 8.00 7.15
N CYS A 678 -8.77 8.26 8.31
CA CYS A 678 -9.44 8.15 9.60
C CYS A 678 -10.68 9.06 9.65
N THR A 679 -10.52 10.31 9.22
CA THR A 679 -11.62 11.30 9.18
C THR A 679 -12.73 10.86 8.24
N ASN A 680 -12.41 10.35 7.05
CA ASN A 680 -13.40 9.86 6.11
C ASN A 680 -14.15 8.65 6.67
N ASP A 681 -13.49 7.71 7.34
CA ASP A 681 -14.18 6.57 7.95
C ASP A 681 -15.13 6.99 9.09
N ILE A 682 -14.68 7.88 9.97
CA ILE A 682 -15.52 8.43 11.05
C ILE A 682 -16.75 9.14 10.48
N CYS A 683 -16.59 9.85 9.36
CA CYS A 683 -17.68 10.53 8.66
C CYS A 683 -18.39 9.65 7.62
N ASN A 684 -18.29 8.33 7.71
CA ASN A 684 -18.98 7.35 6.85
C ASN A 684 -18.70 7.49 5.35
N TRP A 685 -17.54 8.04 4.97
CA TRP A 685 -17.15 8.28 3.59
C TRP A 685 -18.16 9.17 2.83
N ASP A 686 -18.93 10.00 3.55
CA ASP A 686 -19.91 10.88 2.91
C ASP A 686 -19.21 12.03 2.18
N ILE A 687 -19.24 11.94 0.85
CA ILE A 687 -18.63 12.89 -0.07
C ILE A 687 -19.41 14.23 -0.07
N LYS A 688 -20.67 14.24 0.37
CA LYS A 688 -21.50 15.47 0.39
C LYS A 688 -21.16 16.41 1.55
N ALA A 689 -20.33 15.98 2.49
CA ALA A 689 -19.85 16.78 3.62
C ALA A 689 -18.49 17.47 3.37
N LEU A 690 -18.01 17.47 2.11
CA LEU A 690 -16.70 17.99 1.69
C LEU A 690 -16.74 19.41 1.13
#